data_AF-A0A835NCM9-F1
#
_entry.id   AF-A0A835NCM9-F1
#
_cell.length_a   1.000
_cell.length_b   1.000
_cell.length_c   1.000
_cell.angle_alpha   90.00
_cell.angle_beta   90.00
_cell.angle_gamma   90.00
#
_symmetry.space_group_name_H-M   'P 1'
#
loop_
_entity.id
_entity.type
_entity.pdbx_description
1 polymer ?
#
loop_
_entity_poly.entity_id
_entity_poly.type
_entity_poly.pdbx_seq_one_letter_code
_entity_poly.pdbx_strand_id
1 'polypeptide(L)'
;MPVMRSRVRRVEVVEPIAKRTRRRRAAAEAGLATPKTNDKEQKTDNERVGVGGAVKEEEENRALEVAKEKKGVLGEKKQMDLLDSGGKSKKKPLAGCGDDEGTASPVPDQVQVEDSPVYRVERKLGKGGFGQVYVGRRVSAVNTNDKSGAGAVEVALKFEHRSSKGCNYGPPHEWQVYDTLGGSHGVPLVHYKGQQGDYYVMVMDMLGPSLWDVWNNNINSNLMSTEMVACIAVEAISILEKMHLRGYVHGDVKPENFLLGIPGTPDEKKIFLVDLGLATRWQDSSTGLHVEYDQKPDVFRGTVRYASVHAHLGRTGSRRDDLESLAYTLIFLLRENKGFVVCKKKMAITSEALCCFCPQPFKQFVEYVANLKFDEEPNYAKCISLFDGEIGTNPDMRPLNTEGAQKVGHKRGHLTMEEEDDEQPKKKVRMGMPATQWISVYNARRPMKQRYHYNVADARLGQHIEKGNEDGLFVSSVASYQNLWAIIMDASTNYSAQVYELSPYFLRKEWIMEHWENNYYISAIAGANNGSSLVVMSKGTSYMQQSYKVSDSFPYKWINKKWKEGFYVTAMATSGSKWGVVMSRGAGFAKQVVELDFLYPSEGIHRRWDSGYRITATAATWDQAAFVLSVPKRKPTDETQETLRTSAFPGTHVKEKWAKNLYIASMCYGRTTLAEISL
;
A
#
# COMPACT_ATOMS: atom_id res chain seq x y z
N MET A 1 18.57 -3.38 -20.77
CA MET A 1 18.91 -3.47 -19.32
C MET A 1 19.44 -4.87 -19.03
N PRO A 2 20.37 -5.05 -18.08
CA PRO A 2 21.13 -6.29 -17.93
C PRO A 2 20.30 -7.45 -17.36
N VAL A 3 20.59 -8.65 -17.86
CA VAL A 3 20.15 -9.93 -17.27
C VAL A 3 21.32 -10.47 -16.46
N MET A 4 21.14 -10.65 -15.15
CA MET A 4 22.12 -11.30 -14.27
C MET A 4 21.57 -12.64 -13.78
N ARG A 5 22.39 -13.68 -13.89
CA ARG A 5 22.07 -15.07 -13.49
C ARG A 5 22.81 -15.42 -12.20
N SER A 6 22.16 -16.10 -11.28
CA SER A 6 22.82 -16.74 -10.14
C SER A 6 23.59 -18.00 -10.58
N ARG A 7 24.63 -18.37 -9.81
CA ARG A 7 25.49 -19.53 -10.11
C ARG A 7 24.89 -20.83 -9.56
N VAL A 8 24.83 -21.87 -10.39
CA VAL A 8 24.51 -23.25 -9.98
C VAL A 8 25.81 -23.97 -9.58
N ARG A 9 25.82 -24.64 -8.42
CA ARG A 9 26.86 -25.64 -8.07
C ARG A 9 26.43 -27.02 -8.60
N ARG A 10 27.36 -27.77 -9.19
CA ARG A 10 27.15 -29.19 -9.54
C ARG A 10 27.20 -30.07 -8.29
N VAL A 11 26.38 -31.10 -8.27
CA VAL A 11 26.55 -32.35 -7.50
C VAL A 11 26.24 -33.50 -8.47
N GLU A 12 26.86 -34.67 -8.27
CA GLU A 12 26.99 -35.71 -9.28
C GLU A 12 25.82 -36.72 -9.32
N VAL A 13 25.84 -37.59 -10.33
CA VAL A 13 24.75 -38.51 -10.70
C VAL A 13 24.93 -39.86 -10.03
N VAL A 14 23.88 -40.38 -9.37
CA VAL A 14 23.75 -41.81 -9.07
C VAL A 14 22.29 -42.26 -9.30
N GLU A 15 22.12 -43.20 -10.23
CA GLU A 15 20.90 -43.97 -10.52
C GLU A 15 21.32 -45.27 -11.23
N PRO A 16 20.47 -46.31 -11.37
CA PRO A 16 19.32 -46.69 -10.54
C PRO A 16 19.37 -48.19 -10.14
N ILE A 17 18.45 -48.65 -9.27
CA ILE A 17 18.09 -50.08 -9.18
C ILE A 17 16.56 -50.22 -9.23
N ALA A 18 16.07 -50.95 -10.23
CA ALA A 18 14.64 -51.19 -10.46
C ALA A 18 14.18 -52.57 -9.98
N LYS A 19 12.89 -52.70 -9.64
CA LYS A 19 12.19 -54.00 -9.62
C LYS A 19 10.82 -53.91 -10.31
N ARG A 20 10.48 -54.98 -11.06
CA ARG A 20 9.26 -55.15 -11.86
C ARG A 20 8.34 -56.20 -11.25
N THR A 21 7.04 -55.92 -11.17
CA THR A 21 5.93 -56.88 -11.03
C THR A 21 4.68 -56.21 -11.63
N ARG A 22 4.16 -56.48 -12.84
CA ARG A 22 4.03 -57.66 -13.74
C ARG A 22 2.74 -58.49 -13.54
N ARG A 23 1.66 -58.09 -14.25
CA ARG A 23 0.45 -58.88 -14.65
C ARG A 23 -0.48 -59.33 -13.48
N ARG A 24 -1.81 -59.47 -13.63
CA ARG A 24 -2.62 -60.09 -14.72
C ARG A 24 -4.10 -59.65 -14.70
N ARG A 25 -4.76 -59.69 -15.88
CA ARG A 25 -6.19 -60.10 -16.18
C ARG A 25 -7.33 -59.32 -15.46
N ALA A 26 -8.58 -59.30 -15.93
CA ALA A 26 -9.25 -59.56 -17.23
C ALA A 26 -10.61 -58.81 -17.16
N ALA A 27 -11.06 -58.06 -18.18
CA ALA A 27 -11.82 -58.52 -19.36
C ALA A 27 -13.10 -59.32 -19.03
N ALA A 28 -14.25 -58.69 -19.27
CA ALA A 28 -15.59 -59.27 -19.44
C ALA A 28 -16.36 -58.36 -20.42
N GLU A 29 -17.25 -58.91 -21.25
CA GLU A 29 -17.78 -58.23 -22.45
C GLU A 29 -19.32 -58.19 -22.54
N ALA A 30 -19.80 -57.37 -23.48
CA ALA A 30 -21.02 -57.52 -24.28
C ALA A 30 -22.40 -57.24 -23.65
N GLY A 31 -23.27 -56.66 -24.49
CA GLY A 31 -24.66 -56.30 -24.18
C GLY A 31 -25.23 -55.33 -25.22
N LEU A 32 -25.50 -55.80 -26.45
CA LEU A 32 -26.09 -54.97 -27.52
C LEU A 32 -27.62 -54.93 -27.43
N ALA A 33 -28.22 -53.77 -27.75
CA ALA A 33 -29.48 -53.67 -28.50
C ALA A 33 -29.71 -52.27 -29.09
N THR A 34 -30.05 -52.18 -30.39
CA THR A 34 -30.84 -51.08 -31.01
C THR A 34 -31.76 -51.73 -32.07
N PRO A 35 -32.94 -51.14 -32.37
CA PRO A 35 -33.13 -50.29 -33.56
C PRO A 35 -33.79 -48.93 -33.23
N LYS A 36 -33.66 -47.84 -34.02
CA LYS A 36 -34.40 -47.43 -35.26
C LYS A 36 -35.94 -47.29 -35.06
N THR A 37 -36.69 -46.38 -35.70
CA THR A 37 -36.62 -45.82 -37.09
C THR A 37 -37.45 -44.51 -37.24
N ASN A 38 -37.11 -43.68 -38.26
CA ASN A 38 -38.02 -42.81 -39.08
C ASN A 38 -38.72 -41.58 -38.42
N ASP A 39 -39.13 -40.51 -39.13
CA ASP A 39 -38.89 -40.05 -40.53
C ASP A 39 -39.21 -38.52 -40.70
N LYS A 40 -38.61 -37.89 -41.74
CA LYS A 40 -39.16 -36.80 -42.63
C LYS A 40 -39.54 -35.41 -42.07
N GLU A 41 -39.09 -34.30 -42.67
CA GLU A 41 -39.56 -33.57 -43.89
C GLU A 41 -40.94 -32.86 -43.69
N GLN A 42 -41.25 -31.67 -44.25
CA GLN A 42 -40.64 -30.91 -45.37
C GLN A 42 -40.87 -29.36 -45.30
N LYS A 43 -40.46 -28.67 -46.38
CA LYS A 43 -40.55 -27.23 -46.79
C LYS A 43 -41.93 -26.55 -46.55
N THR A 44 -42.11 -25.21 -46.58
CA THR A 44 -41.78 -24.22 -47.65
C THR A 44 -41.62 -22.75 -47.18
N ASP A 45 -40.79 -21.97 -47.91
CA ASP A 45 -41.11 -20.76 -48.72
C ASP A 45 -42.34 -19.89 -48.32
N ASN A 46 -42.40 -18.55 -48.47
CA ASN A 46 -41.56 -17.52 -49.14
C ASN A 46 -42.00 -16.07 -48.66
N GLU A 47 -41.53 -14.87 -49.07
CA GLU A 47 -40.54 -14.37 -50.05
C GLU A 47 -40.04 -12.91 -49.75
N ARG A 48 -38.81 -12.57 -50.16
CA ARG A 48 -38.24 -11.28 -50.70
C ARG A 48 -38.53 -9.82 -50.19
N VAL A 49 -37.41 -9.06 -50.13
CA VAL A 49 -37.14 -7.68 -50.68
C VAL A 49 -37.41 -6.39 -49.85
N GLY A 50 -36.48 -5.42 -49.97
CA GLY A 50 -36.59 -3.99 -49.61
C GLY A 50 -36.09 -3.64 -48.19
N VAL A 51 -34.88 -3.11 -47.89
CA VAL A 51 -33.99 -2.06 -48.47
C VAL A 51 -34.39 -0.62 -48.12
N GLY A 52 -33.60 0.00 -47.22
CA GLY A 52 -33.57 1.45 -46.92
C GLY A 52 -34.58 1.94 -45.85
N GLY A 53 -34.29 2.94 -45.01
CA GLY A 53 -33.00 3.57 -44.70
C GLY A 53 -33.08 5.08 -44.40
N ALA A 54 -32.66 5.50 -43.18
CA ALA A 54 -32.41 6.89 -42.77
C ALA A 54 -33.67 7.81 -42.65
N VAL A 55 -33.70 9.02 -42.04
CA VAL A 55 -32.88 9.69 -40.99
C VAL A 55 -33.60 11.00 -40.54
N LYS A 56 -33.60 11.36 -39.23
CA LYS A 56 -33.89 12.71 -38.65
C LYS A 56 -35.30 13.32 -38.98
N GLU A 57 -35.80 14.46 -38.46
CA GLU A 57 -35.51 15.34 -37.30
C GLU A 57 -36.81 16.00 -36.74
N GLU A 58 -36.73 17.16 -36.04
CA GLU A 58 -37.81 18.01 -35.47
C GLU A 58 -38.44 17.48 -34.14
N GLU A 59 -38.60 18.21 -33.02
CA GLU A 59 -38.98 19.62 -32.68
C GLU A 59 -40.49 19.93 -32.88
N GLU A 60 -41.24 20.59 -31.96
CA GLU A 60 -41.05 20.98 -30.54
C GLU A 60 -42.44 21.19 -29.86
N ASN A 61 -42.47 21.55 -28.55
CA ASN A 61 -43.53 22.30 -27.83
C ASN A 61 -44.91 21.70 -27.39
N ARG A 62 -44.97 21.36 -26.08
CA ARG A 62 -45.79 21.99 -24.99
C ARG A 62 -47.29 21.63 -24.72
N ALA A 63 -47.65 21.94 -23.45
CA ALA A 63 -48.95 21.90 -22.73
C ALA A 63 -49.50 20.50 -22.36
N LEU A 64 -49.68 20.10 -21.07
CA LEU A 64 -50.49 20.63 -19.94
C LEU A 64 -52.00 20.43 -20.18
N GLU A 65 -52.76 19.67 -19.38
CA GLU A 65 -52.84 19.64 -17.91
C GLU A 65 -53.28 18.29 -17.25
N VAL A 66 -52.99 18.14 -15.93
CA VAL A 66 -53.82 17.59 -14.81
C VAL A 66 -54.49 16.18 -14.90
N ALA A 67 -54.51 15.31 -13.86
CA ALA A 67 -53.68 15.09 -12.65
C ALA A 67 -54.09 13.79 -11.90
N LYS A 68 -53.27 13.39 -10.90
CA LYS A 68 -53.49 12.47 -9.74
C LYS A 68 -53.19 10.97 -9.89
N GLU A 69 -52.77 10.41 -8.73
CA GLU A 69 -52.51 9.00 -8.37
C GLU A 69 -51.37 8.27 -9.13
N LYS A 70 -50.24 7.86 -8.53
CA LYS A 70 -49.96 7.44 -7.13
C LYS A 70 -48.53 7.81 -6.64
N LYS A 71 -48.30 7.70 -5.33
CA LYS A 71 -46.97 7.85 -4.68
C LYS A 71 -46.11 6.58 -4.84
N GLY A 72 -44.80 6.72 -4.96
CA GLY A 72 -43.86 5.58 -4.96
C GLY A 72 -42.38 5.92 -5.06
N VAL A 73 -41.77 6.36 -3.95
CA VAL A 73 -40.31 6.38 -3.66
C VAL A 73 -39.37 6.95 -4.74
N LEU A 74 -38.88 8.18 -4.54
CA LEU A 74 -37.70 8.69 -5.24
C LEU A 74 -36.47 8.65 -4.31
N GLY A 75 -35.34 8.15 -4.81
CA GLY A 75 -34.04 8.26 -4.12
C GLY A 75 -33.24 9.44 -4.66
N GLU A 76 -32.92 10.42 -3.80
CA GLU A 76 -32.22 11.63 -4.24
C GLU A 76 -30.70 11.44 -4.38
N LYS A 77 -30.14 12.13 -5.38
CA LYS A 77 -28.70 12.40 -5.48
C LYS A 77 -28.29 13.30 -4.31
N LYS A 78 -27.12 13.10 -3.72
CA LYS A 78 -26.43 14.18 -2.99
C LYS A 78 -25.02 14.41 -3.52
N GLN A 79 -24.79 15.68 -3.84
CA GLN A 79 -23.53 16.26 -4.28
C GLN A 79 -22.68 16.59 -3.04
N MET A 80 -21.35 16.64 -3.20
CA MET A 80 -20.41 16.64 -2.08
C MET A 80 -19.68 17.98 -1.97
N ASP A 81 -20.30 18.94 -1.26
CA ASP A 81 -19.67 20.21 -0.91
C ASP A 81 -19.24 20.20 0.57
N LEU A 82 -17.98 20.53 0.81
CA LEU A 82 -17.39 20.63 2.15
C LEU A 82 -16.84 22.04 2.36
N LEU A 83 -17.55 22.82 3.18
CA LEU A 83 -17.12 24.12 3.68
C LEU A 83 -17.36 24.15 5.19
N ASP A 84 -16.30 24.46 5.95
CA ASP A 84 -16.39 24.84 7.35
C ASP A 84 -15.71 26.21 7.52
N SER A 85 -16.40 27.12 8.21
CA SER A 85 -16.01 28.51 8.46
C SER A 85 -16.60 28.92 9.82
N GLY A 86 -15.74 29.14 10.81
CA GLY A 86 -16.17 29.39 12.19
C GLY A 86 -17.00 30.67 12.37
N GLY A 87 -18.17 30.55 12.99
CA GLY A 87 -19.12 31.66 13.20
C GLY A 87 -19.81 31.65 14.57
N LYS A 88 -19.29 32.46 15.50
CA LYS A 88 -19.76 32.80 16.87
C LYS A 88 -21.21 32.40 17.25
N SER A 89 -21.35 31.62 18.31
CA SER A 89 -22.63 31.16 18.88
C SER A 89 -23.48 32.26 19.53
N LYS A 90 -24.82 32.07 19.52
CA LYS A 90 -25.76 32.61 20.52
C LYS A 90 -26.57 31.45 21.13
N LYS A 91 -26.86 31.52 22.44
CA LYS A 91 -27.82 30.64 23.15
C LYS A 91 -29.25 31.03 22.72
N LYS A 92 -30.34 30.24 22.90
CA LYS A 92 -30.69 29.23 23.92
C LYS A 92 -31.68 28.17 23.30
N PRO A 93 -32.49 27.35 24.02
CA PRO A 93 -32.46 25.89 23.82
C PRO A 93 -33.74 25.26 23.24
N LEU A 94 -33.60 24.04 22.71
CA LEU A 94 -34.66 23.02 22.63
C LEU A 94 -34.02 21.62 22.63
N ALA A 95 -34.78 20.59 22.95
CA ALA A 95 -34.23 19.33 23.49
C ALA A 95 -34.47 18.09 22.61
N GLY A 96 -33.59 17.09 22.77
CA GLY A 96 -34.02 15.70 22.77
C GLY A 96 -33.93 14.89 21.47
N CYS A 97 -32.71 14.62 21.00
CA CYS A 97 -32.37 13.32 20.42
C CYS A 97 -30.95 12.94 20.86
N GLY A 98 -30.73 11.68 21.23
CA GLY A 98 -29.48 11.21 21.80
C GLY A 98 -28.73 10.27 20.86
N ASP A 99 -27.46 10.57 20.61
CA ASP A 99 -26.49 9.60 20.11
C ASP A 99 -25.77 8.94 21.30
N ASP A 100 -25.32 7.70 21.10
CA ASP A 100 -24.88 6.78 22.16
C ASP A 100 -23.44 7.07 22.64
N GLU A 101 -23.25 8.17 23.39
CA GLU A 101 -21.98 8.44 24.10
C GLU A 101 -21.75 7.40 25.21
N GLY A 102 -21.02 6.33 24.87
CA GLY A 102 -20.49 5.39 25.84
C GLY A 102 -19.67 6.12 26.92
N THR A 103 -20.18 6.10 28.16
CA THR A 103 -19.72 6.92 29.28
C THR A 103 -18.29 6.61 29.70
N ALA A 104 -17.33 7.38 29.16
CA ALA A 104 -15.99 7.45 29.73
C ALA A 104 -16.05 8.18 31.09
N SER A 105 -15.49 7.55 32.13
CA SER A 105 -15.31 8.16 33.45
C SER A 105 -14.60 9.53 33.29
N PRO A 106 -15.00 10.59 34.01
CA PRO A 106 -14.35 11.90 33.87
C PRO A 106 -12.87 11.83 34.26
N VAL A 107 -12.03 12.64 33.59
CA VAL A 107 -10.61 12.80 33.93
C VAL A 107 -10.52 13.34 35.38
N PRO A 108 -9.72 12.72 36.27
CA PRO A 108 -9.71 13.10 37.68
C PRO A 108 -9.08 14.49 37.91
N ASP A 109 -9.63 15.28 38.85
CA ASP A 109 -9.14 16.63 39.15
C ASP A 109 -7.73 16.66 39.79
N GLN A 110 -7.28 15.52 40.34
CA GLN A 110 -5.94 15.35 40.92
C GLN A 110 -5.38 13.97 40.54
N VAL A 111 -4.09 13.94 40.25
CA VAL A 111 -3.32 12.73 39.91
C VAL A 111 -2.29 12.43 40.97
N GLN A 112 -2.19 11.15 41.34
CA GLN A 112 -1.02 10.57 41.98
C GLN A 112 -0.84 9.15 41.44
N VAL A 113 0.35 8.82 40.93
CA VAL A 113 0.66 7.53 40.33
C VAL A 113 2.00 7.01 40.84
N GLU A 114 2.02 5.76 41.32
CA GLU A 114 3.20 5.18 42.00
C GLU A 114 3.69 6.13 43.11
N ASP A 115 4.99 6.36 43.22
CA ASP A 115 5.59 7.28 44.21
C ASP A 115 5.59 8.77 43.77
N SER A 116 4.72 9.16 42.82
CA SER A 116 4.68 10.56 42.35
C SER A 116 4.22 11.54 43.44
N PRO A 117 4.61 12.83 43.34
CA PRO A 117 3.88 13.92 43.97
C PRO A 117 2.40 13.92 43.54
N VAL A 118 1.54 14.55 44.35
CA VAL A 118 0.17 14.87 43.94
C VAL A 118 0.20 16.07 42.98
N TYR A 119 -0.42 15.93 41.81
CA TYR A 119 -0.59 17.00 40.82
C TYR A 119 -2.06 17.33 40.63
N ARG A 120 -2.44 18.60 40.71
CA ARG A 120 -3.76 19.08 40.31
C ARG A 120 -3.82 19.15 38.79
N VAL A 121 -4.87 18.60 38.18
CA VAL A 121 -5.12 18.75 36.74
C VAL A 121 -5.71 20.12 36.47
N GLU A 122 -5.11 20.86 35.54
CA GLU A 122 -5.52 22.21 35.18
C GLU A 122 -6.00 22.26 33.72
N ARG A 123 -5.57 23.28 32.95
CA ARG A 123 -5.98 23.46 31.56
C ARG A 123 -5.56 22.28 30.68
N LYS A 124 -6.41 21.95 29.72
CA LYS A 124 -6.07 20.99 28.65
C LYS A 124 -4.99 21.57 27.73
N LEU A 125 -4.05 20.73 27.33
CA LEU A 125 -3.04 21.01 26.30
C LEU A 125 -3.46 20.48 24.93
N GLY A 126 -4.01 19.26 24.88
CA GLY A 126 -4.42 18.65 23.61
C GLY A 126 -5.28 17.39 23.73
N LYS A 127 -5.68 16.85 22.58
CA LYS A 127 -6.33 15.54 22.43
C LYS A 127 -5.78 14.87 21.18
N GLY A 128 -5.10 13.73 21.35
CA GLY A 128 -4.59 12.91 20.26
C GLY A 128 -5.58 11.80 19.86
N GLY A 129 -5.11 10.88 19.01
CA GLY A 129 -5.91 9.70 18.60
C GLY A 129 -6.08 8.63 19.68
N PHE A 130 -5.21 8.65 20.72
CA PHE A 130 -5.14 7.62 21.77
C PHE A 130 -5.53 8.15 23.16
N GLY A 131 -5.20 9.41 23.45
CA GLY A 131 -5.36 10.01 24.78
C GLY A 131 -5.54 11.53 24.77
N GLN A 132 -5.51 12.11 25.97
CA GLN A 132 -5.73 13.53 26.24
C GLN A 132 -4.60 14.07 27.11
N VAL A 133 -4.11 15.29 26.83
CA VAL A 133 -2.96 15.88 27.56
C VAL A 133 -3.41 17.16 28.27
N TYR A 134 -2.98 17.34 29.51
CA TYR A 134 -3.32 18.45 30.40
C TYR A 134 -2.07 18.98 31.11
N VAL A 135 -2.12 20.23 31.60
CA VAL A 135 -1.14 20.72 32.58
C VAL A 135 -1.45 20.09 33.94
N GLY A 136 -0.44 19.54 34.61
CA GLY A 136 -0.47 19.19 36.02
C GLY A 136 0.32 20.19 36.86
N ARG A 137 -0.26 20.75 37.92
CA ARG A 137 0.44 21.60 38.90
C ARG A 137 0.70 20.84 40.19
N ARG A 138 1.97 20.76 40.62
CA ARG A 138 2.37 20.06 41.85
C ARG A 138 1.70 20.71 43.08
N VAL A 139 1.09 19.89 43.94
CA VAL A 139 0.31 20.36 45.12
C VAL A 139 1.17 20.43 46.39
N SER A 140 2.20 19.59 46.51
CA SER A 140 3.15 19.62 47.61
C SER A 140 4.03 20.88 47.58
N ALA A 141 4.44 21.38 48.74
CA ALA A 141 5.36 22.52 48.85
C ALA A 141 6.63 22.34 48.00
N VAL A 142 7.00 23.40 47.28
CA VAL A 142 8.09 23.41 46.30
C VAL A 142 9.36 23.96 46.97
N ASN A 143 10.42 23.15 47.02
CA ASN A 143 11.75 23.66 47.35
C ASN A 143 12.27 24.51 46.19
N THR A 144 13.03 25.58 46.49
CA THR A 144 13.52 26.54 45.48
C THR A 144 14.45 25.95 44.41
N ASN A 145 14.94 24.72 44.61
CA ASN A 145 15.74 23.97 43.65
C ASN A 145 14.91 23.08 42.70
N ASP A 146 13.64 22.79 43.01
CA ASP A 146 12.78 21.84 42.28
C ASP A 146 12.18 22.45 40.99
N LYS A 147 13.01 23.11 40.16
CA LYS A 147 12.56 23.90 39.00
C LYS A 147 12.34 23.10 37.70
N SER A 148 12.79 21.84 37.64
CA SER A 148 12.76 21.03 36.40
C SER A 148 12.71 19.52 36.70
N GLY A 149 12.34 18.72 35.71
CA GLY A 149 12.24 17.26 35.83
C GLY A 149 11.22 16.80 36.86
N ALA A 150 11.49 15.67 37.52
CA ALA A 150 10.56 15.02 38.47
C ALA A 150 10.12 15.89 39.67
N GLY A 151 10.82 16.99 39.98
CA GLY A 151 10.43 17.97 41.00
C GLY A 151 9.53 19.11 40.49
N ALA A 152 9.39 19.28 39.17
CA ALA A 152 8.84 20.49 38.56
C ALA A 152 7.45 20.90 39.08
N VAL A 153 7.23 22.22 39.12
CA VAL A 153 5.97 22.84 39.56
C VAL A 153 4.84 22.58 38.55
N GLU A 154 5.16 22.58 37.26
CA GLU A 154 4.25 22.26 36.16
C GLU A 154 4.82 21.11 35.33
N VAL A 155 3.96 20.15 34.99
CA VAL A 155 4.26 18.93 34.22
C VAL A 155 3.18 18.71 33.16
N ALA A 156 3.49 17.96 32.11
CA ALA A 156 2.46 17.44 31.20
C ALA A 156 1.89 16.12 31.75
N LEU A 157 0.55 16.02 31.80
CA LEU A 157 -0.19 14.83 32.21
C LEU A 157 -0.92 14.25 30.98
N LYS A 158 -0.45 13.11 30.46
CA LYS A 158 -1.10 12.37 29.36
C LYS A 158 -1.95 11.22 29.91
N PHE A 159 -3.25 11.24 29.60
CA PHE A 159 -4.26 10.27 30.04
C PHE A 159 -4.77 9.42 28.88
N GLU A 160 -4.76 8.11 29.04
CA GLU A 160 -5.34 7.14 28.10
C GLU A 160 -6.34 6.24 28.85
N HIS A 161 -7.59 6.18 28.38
CA HIS A 161 -8.63 5.40 29.04
C HIS A 161 -8.44 3.90 28.76
N ARG A 162 -8.80 3.02 29.69
CA ARG A 162 -8.57 1.57 29.53
C ARG A 162 -9.32 0.93 28.34
N SER A 163 -10.36 1.60 27.82
CA SER A 163 -11.05 1.21 26.57
C SER A 163 -10.50 1.87 25.29
N SER A 164 -9.45 2.71 25.38
CA SER A 164 -8.75 3.26 24.20
C SER A 164 -8.12 2.15 23.36
N LYS A 165 -8.06 2.37 22.04
CA LYS A 165 -7.44 1.43 21.09
C LYS A 165 -5.96 1.22 21.46
N GLY A 166 -5.62 0.00 21.91
CA GLY A 166 -4.28 -0.37 22.36
C GLY A 166 -4.22 -0.73 23.85
N CYS A 167 -5.13 -0.21 24.66
CA CYS A 167 -5.17 -0.41 26.13
C CYS A 167 -5.81 -1.74 26.57
N ASN A 168 -6.43 -2.49 25.66
CA ASN A 168 -7.20 -3.71 25.96
C ASN A 168 -6.40 -4.85 26.63
N TYR A 169 -5.06 -4.80 26.60
CA TYR A 169 -4.17 -5.87 27.07
C TYR A 169 -3.17 -5.41 28.14
N GLY A 170 -3.30 -4.18 28.65
CA GLY A 170 -2.36 -3.57 29.59
C GLY A 170 -2.14 -2.08 29.29
N PRO A 171 -1.08 -1.47 29.83
CA PRO A 171 -0.72 -0.09 29.54
C PRO A 171 -0.41 0.16 28.05
N PRO A 172 -0.49 1.42 27.57
CA PRO A 172 -0.15 1.78 26.19
C PRO A 172 1.25 1.31 25.78
N HIS A 173 1.40 0.84 24.53
CA HIS A 173 2.71 0.47 23.98
C HIS A 173 3.73 1.61 24.08
N GLU A 174 3.25 2.86 23.95
CA GLU A 174 4.01 4.09 24.07
C GLU A 174 4.90 4.15 25.33
N TRP A 175 4.44 3.58 26.45
CA TRP A 175 5.20 3.52 27.70
C TRP A 175 6.53 2.76 27.54
N GLN A 176 6.53 1.68 26.77
CA GLN A 176 7.71 0.85 26.49
C GLN A 176 8.67 1.54 25.52
N VAL A 177 8.12 2.39 24.64
CA VAL A 177 8.92 3.22 23.74
C VAL A 177 9.62 4.32 24.54
N TYR A 178 8.92 5.01 25.46
CA TYR A 178 9.53 5.97 26.37
C TYR A 178 10.56 5.33 27.31
N ASP A 179 10.36 4.09 27.78
CA ASP A 179 11.40 3.37 28.55
C ASP A 179 12.68 3.13 27.74
N THR A 180 12.55 2.92 26.42
CA THR A 180 13.70 2.64 25.54
C THR A 180 14.34 3.91 24.97
N LEU A 181 13.59 5.01 24.85
CA LEU A 181 14.02 6.27 24.23
C LEU A 181 14.23 7.42 25.21
N GLY A 182 13.73 7.33 26.45
CA GLY A 182 13.87 8.39 27.46
C GLY A 182 15.31 8.82 27.66
N GLY A 183 15.53 10.14 27.78
CA GLY A 183 16.86 10.73 27.87
C GLY A 183 17.68 10.69 26.57
N SER A 184 17.09 10.24 25.45
CA SER A 184 17.67 10.47 24.12
C SER A 184 17.47 11.94 23.73
N HIS A 185 18.42 12.47 22.97
CA HIS A 185 18.36 13.83 22.45
C HIS A 185 17.06 14.08 21.66
N GLY A 186 16.30 15.09 22.07
CA GLY A 186 15.01 15.47 21.50
C GLY A 186 13.83 14.56 21.86
N VAL A 187 13.93 13.71 22.89
CA VAL A 187 12.80 12.94 23.43
C VAL A 187 12.55 13.39 24.88
N PRO A 188 11.34 13.85 25.24
CA PRO A 188 11.05 14.29 26.61
C PRO A 188 11.09 13.11 27.60
N LEU A 189 11.41 13.41 28.85
CA LEU A 189 11.42 12.45 29.94
C LEU A 189 9.99 12.21 30.45
N VAL A 190 9.65 10.93 30.65
CA VAL A 190 8.55 10.52 31.53
C VAL A 190 9.15 10.38 32.94
N HIS A 191 8.61 11.11 33.91
CA HIS A 191 9.07 11.10 35.31
C HIS A 191 8.38 10.00 36.12
N TYR A 192 7.07 9.84 35.91
CA TYR A 192 6.22 8.86 36.59
C TYR A 192 5.18 8.34 35.59
N LYS A 193 4.70 7.12 35.79
CA LYS A 193 3.58 6.55 35.03
C LYS A 193 2.84 5.56 35.91
N GLY A 194 1.54 5.38 35.69
CA GLY A 194 0.76 4.43 36.48
C GLY A 194 -0.71 4.42 36.09
N GLN A 195 -1.51 3.61 36.78
CA GLN A 195 -2.95 3.57 36.58
C GLN A 195 -3.67 4.28 37.75
N GLN A 196 -4.62 5.16 37.42
CA GLN A 196 -5.52 5.77 38.40
C GLN A 196 -6.96 5.66 37.88
N GLY A 197 -7.79 4.88 38.57
CA GLY A 197 -9.13 4.54 38.11
C GLY A 197 -9.11 3.86 36.74
N ASP A 198 -9.90 4.36 35.80
CA ASP A 198 -9.98 3.86 34.43
C ASP A 198 -8.95 4.46 33.47
N TYR A 199 -7.98 5.23 33.98
CA TYR A 199 -6.94 5.86 33.18
C TYR A 199 -5.55 5.28 33.45
N TYR A 200 -4.82 5.00 32.38
CA TYR A 200 -3.37 4.99 32.38
C TYR A 200 -2.88 6.44 32.24
N VAL A 201 -1.93 6.85 33.08
CA VAL A 201 -1.42 8.23 33.15
C VAL A 201 0.10 8.23 33.03
N MET A 202 0.65 9.15 32.24
CA MET A 202 2.07 9.52 32.25
C MET A 202 2.23 10.96 32.74
N VAL A 203 3.23 11.17 33.60
CA VAL A 203 3.72 12.47 34.06
C VAL A 203 5.05 12.71 33.36
N MET A 204 5.15 13.78 32.56
CA MET A 204 6.30 14.02 31.69
C MET A 204 6.69 15.50 31.62
N ASP A 205 7.86 15.80 31.06
CA ASP A 205 8.35 17.18 30.87
C ASP A 205 7.27 18.08 30.28
N MET A 206 7.10 19.26 30.88
CA MET A 206 6.28 20.33 30.29
C MET A 206 7.08 21.00 29.16
N LEU A 207 6.47 21.15 27.98
CA LEU A 207 7.08 21.71 26.77
C LEU A 207 6.38 22.99 26.30
N GLY A 208 7.02 23.69 25.36
CA GLY A 208 6.50 24.87 24.70
C GLY A 208 5.51 24.58 23.56
N PRO A 209 5.26 25.55 22.67
CA PRO A 209 4.35 25.39 21.53
C PRO A 209 4.87 24.38 20.50
N SER A 210 3.96 23.77 19.74
CA SER A 210 4.34 22.93 18.58
C SER A 210 4.79 23.77 17.39
N LEU A 211 5.52 23.18 16.44
CA LEU A 211 5.85 23.84 15.18
C LEU A 211 4.58 24.20 14.37
N TRP A 212 3.50 23.44 14.55
CA TRP A 212 2.17 23.80 14.03
C TRP A 212 1.64 25.11 14.65
N ASP A 213 1.74 25.28 15.97
CA ASP A 213 1.31 26.51 16.64
C ASP A 213 2.17 27.70 16.21
N VAL A 214 3.50 27.52 16.13
CA VAL A 214 4.42 28.58 15.66
C VAL A 214 4.13 28.96 14.21
N TRP A 215 3.81 27.98 13.34
CA TRP A 215 3.44 28.24 11.95
C TRP A 215 2.13 29.05 11.82
N ASN A 216 1.07 28.65 12.55
CA ASN A 216 -0.22 29.36 12.51
C ASN A 216 -0.17 30.75 13.17
N ASN A 217 0.64 30.94 14.21
CA ASN A 217 0.75 32.21 14.93
C ASN A 217 1.60 33.28 14.19
N ASN A 218 2.25 32.94 13.07
CA ASN A 218 2.88 33.90 12.16
C ASN A 218 1.84 34.61 11.26
N ILE A 219 0.95 35.34 11.91
CA ILE A 219 -0.31 35.93 11.42
C ILE A 219 -0.18 36.83 10.16
N ASN A 220 1.03 37.30 9.84
CA ASN A 220 1.29 38.19 8.71
C ASN A 220 2.00 37.54 7.50
N SER A 221 2.36 36.25 7.56
CA SER A 221 3.08 35.58 6.45
C SER A 221 2.62 34.16 6.13
N ASN A 222 2.03 33.42 7.09
CA ASN A 222 1.72 31.97 6.97
C ASN A 222 2.94 31.09 6.58
N LEU A 223 4.16 31.60 6.77
CA LEU A 223 5.40 31.01 6.24
C LEU A 223 6.52 31.22 7.26
N MET A 224 7.23 30.13 7.59
CA MET A 224 8.51 30.21 8.32
C MET A 224 9.63 30.65 7.37
N SER A 225 10.66 31.34 7.89
CA SER A 225 11.85 31.69 7.10
C SER A 225 12.63 30.44 6.68
N THR A 226 13.36 30.52 5.57
CA THR A 226 14.21 29.42 5.10
C THR A 226 15.18 28.93 6.17
N GLU A 227 15.87 29.85 6.85
CA GLU A 227 16.80 29.55 7.94
C GLU A 227 16.11 28.81 9.10
N MET A 228 14.89 29.22 9.49
CA MET A 228 14.12 28.54 10.51
C MET A 228 13.82 27.09 10.10
N VAL A 229 13.34 26.86 8.87
CA VAL A 229 13.02 25.51 8.41
C VAL A 229 14.28 24.66 8.14
N ALA A 230 15.41 25.28 7.81
CA ALA A 230 16.71 24.61 7.71
C ALA A 230 17.22 24.16 9.10
N CYS A 231 17.08 25.01 10.13
CA CYS A 231 17.42 24.62 11.50
C CYS A 231 16.49 23.51 12.03
N ILE A 232 15.18 23.58 11.73
CA ILE A 232 14.21 22.51 12.00
C ILE A 232 14.66 21.21 11.31
N ALA A 233 15.09 21.26 10.03
CA ALA A 233 15.55 20.09 9.29
C ALA A 233 16.75 19.42 9.98
N VAL A 234 17.80 20.19 10.30
CA VAL A 234 19.03 19.68 10.92
C VAL A 234 18.77 19.04 12.29
N GLU A 235 18.02 19.70 13.17
CA GLU A 235 17.72 19.15 14.49
C GLU A 235 16.75 17.95 14.38
N ALA A 236 15.71 18.01 13.54
CA ALA A 236 14.79 16.88 13.35
C ALA A 236 15.47 15.64 12.76
N ILE A 237 16.44 15.80 11.84
CA ILE A 237 17.26 14.69 11.33
C ILE A 237 18.13 14.09 12.46
N SER A 238 18.71 14.92 13.33
CA SER A 238 19.47 14.47 14.51
C SER A 238 18.60 13.66 15.48
N ILE A 239 17.39 14.13 15.79
CA ILE A 239 16.45 13.45 16.69
C ILE A 239 16.00 12.11 16.09
N LEU A 240 15.64 12.10 14.80
CA LEU A 240 15.28 10.87 14.09
C LEU A 240 16.45 9.88 14.04
N GLU A 241 17.69 10.33 13.81
CA GLU A 241 18.87 9.45 13.91
C GLU A 241 18.95 8.78 15.29
N LYS A 242 18.75 9.52 16.40
CA LYS A 242 18.85 8.92 17.74
C LYS A 242 17.74 7.93 18.03
N MET A 243 16.51 8.19 17.54
CA MET A 243 15.40 7.24 17.61
C MET A 243 15.66 5.99 16.76
N HIS A 244 16.16 6.17 15.54
CA HIS A 244 16.52 5.09 14.61
C HIS A 244 17.66 4.23 15.18
N LEU A 245 18.69 4.82 15.78
CA LEU A 245 19.79 4.12 16.45
C LEU A 245 19.35 3.29 17.68
N ARG A 246 18.18 3.58 18.27
CA ARG A 246 17.56 2.76 19.33
C ARG A 246 16.62 1.66 18.77
N GLY A 247 16.57 1.48 17.46
CA GLY A 247 15.79 0.43 16.78
C GLY A 247 14.32 0.78 16.50
N TYR A 248 13.88 2.02 16.74
CA TYR A 248 12.50 2.49 16.53
C TYR A 248 12.38 3.47 15.38
N VAL A 249 11.21 3.50 14.73
CA VAL A 249 10.73 4.56 13.82
C VAL A 249 9.49 5.22 14.41
N HIS A 250 9.27 6.50 14.10
CA HIS A 250 8.20 7.32 14.68
C HIS A 250 6.83 7.02 14.06
N GLY A 251 6.75 6.91 12.73
CA GLY A 251 5.53 6.56 12.00
C GLY A 251 4.47 7.68 11.88
N ASP A 252 4.63 8.80 12.59
CA ASP A 252 3.76 9.98 12.47
C ASP A 252 4.55 11.29 12.66
N VAL A 253 5.57 11.50 11.83
CA VAL A 253 6.36 12.74 11.79
C VAL A 253 5.54 13.86 11.14
N LYS A 254 5.29 14.95 11.88
CA LYS A 254 4.44 16.08 11.48
C LYS A 254 4.70 17.34 12.35
N PRO A 255 4.34 18.57 11.92
CA PRO A 255 4.54 19.80 12.69
C PRO A 255 3.92 19.80 14.10
N GLU A 256 2.79 19.11 14.29
CA GLU A 256 2.07 19.03 15.57
C GLU A 256 2.81 18.17 16.62
N ASN A 257 3.69 17.25 16.17
CA ASN A 257 4.44 16.33 17.04
C ASN A 257 5.87 16.81 17.34
N PHE A 258 6.30 17.94 16.79
CA PHE A 258 7.54 18.62 17.17
C PHE A 258 7.21 19.84 18.02
N LEU A 259 7.68 19.87 19.28
CA LEU A 259 7.47 20.95 20.23
C LEU A 259 8.78 21.65 20.56
N LEU A 260 8.71 22.96 20.84
CA LEU A 260 9.83 23.73 21.38
C LEU A 260 9.98 23.48 22.89
N GLY A 261 11.13 23.86 23.46
CA GLY A 261 11.24 24.03 24.92
C GLY A 261 10.37 25.19 25.45
N ILE A 262 10.25 25.30 26.77
CA ILE A 262 9.45 26.36 27.39
C ILE A 262 10.11 27.74 27.12
N PRO A 263 9.39 28.75 26.60
CA PRO A 263 9.93 30.10 26.42
C PRO A 263 10.49 30.71 27.71
N GLY A 264 11.61 31.43 27.61
CA GLY A 264 12.33 32.00 28.76
C GLY A 264 13.17 30.99 29.54
N THR A 265 13.38 29.78 29.01
CA THR A 265 14.29 28.77 29.59
C THR A 265 15.48 28.51 28.68
N PRO A 266 16.61 27.95 29.17
CA PRO A 266 17.77 27.58 28.34
C PRO A 266 17.45 26.58 27.21
N ASP A 267 16.29 25.94 27.26
CA ASP A 267 15.83 24.95 26.28
C ASP A 267 14.85 25.53 25.25
N GLU A 268 14.48 26.82 25.33
CA GLU A 268 13.46 27.43 24.44
C GLU A 268 13.75 27.27 22.94
N LYS A 269 15.04 27.24 22.57
CA LYS A 269 15.53 27.04 21.19
C LYS A 269 15.66 25.56 20.78
N LYS A 270 15.37 24.59 21.64
CA LYS A 270 15.48 23.15 21.34
C LYS A 270 14.16 22.59 20.82
N ILE A 271 14.24 21.55 19.99
CA ILE A 271 13.09 20.76 19.52
C ILE A 271 13.01 19.43 20.25
N PHE A 272 11.79 18.99 20.53
CA PHE A 272 11.44 17.69 21.09
C PHE A 272 10.38 17.02 20.21
N LEU A 273 10.52 15.71 19.98
CA LEU A 273 9.58 14.86 19.25
C LEU A 273 8.69 14.08 20.24
N VAL A 274 7.37 14.15 20.05
CA VAL A 274 6.36 13.62 20.98
C VAL A 274 5.29 12.77 20.29
N ASP A 275 4.45 12.10 21.10
CA ASP A 275 3.36 11.18 20.68
C ASP A 275 3.89 9.89 20.03
N LEU A 276 4.69 9.13 20.80
CA LEU A 276 5.32 7.88 20.36
C LEU A 276 4.32 6.70 20.22
N GLY A 277 3.01 6.93 20.33
CA GLY A 277 1.97 5.89 20.28
C GLY A 277 1.80 5.18 18.94
N LEU A 278 2.35 5.76 17.85
CA LEU A 278 2.45 5.10 16.54
C LEU A 278 3.85 4.52 16.23
N ALA A 279 4.81 4.71 17.14
CA ALA A 279 6.17 4.21 16.94
C ALA A 279 6.20 2.69 16.82
N THR A 280 7.12 2.19 16.00
CA THR A 280 7.31 0.75 15.77
C THR A 280 8.79 0.43 15.62
N ARG A 281 9.17 -0.85 15.81
CA ARG A 281 10.57 -1.27 15.70
C ARG A 281 10.90 -1.64 14.25
N TRP A 282 11.94 -1.03 13.68
CA TRP A 282 12.47 -1.37 12.35
C TRP A 282 13.53 -2.48 12.42
N GLN A 283 14.03 -2.77 13.62
CA GLN A 283 15.04 -3.79 13.90
C GLN A 283 14.45 -4.83 14.85
N ASP A 284 14.78 -6.11 14.71
CA ASP A 284 14.41 -7.16 15.67
C ASP A 284 15.23 -7.07 16.97
N SER A 285 14.64 -7.44 18.11
CA SER A 285 15.33 -7.40 19.43
C SER A 285 16.32 -8.54 19.63
N SER A 286 16.06 -9.72 19.03
CA SER A 286 16.83 -10.94 19.31
C SER A 286 18.05 -11.11 18.41
N THR A 287 17.96 -10.58 17.18
CA THR A 287 18.96 -10.77 16.11
C THR A 287 19.69 -9.48 15.75
N GLY A 288 19.14 -8.31 16.08
CA GLY A 288 19.65 -7.01 15.60
C GLY A 288 19.51 -6.80 14.08
N LEU A 289 18.77 -7.66 13.38
CA LEU A 289 18.54 -7.56 11.94
C LEU A 289 17.33 -6.66 11.63
N HIS A 290 17.25 -6.15 10.40
CA HIS A 290 16.08 -5.41 9.92
C HIS A 290 14.83 -6.30 9.92
N VAL A 291 13.67 -5.75 10.30
CA VAL A 291 12.39 -6.50 10.25
C VAL A 291 12.03 -6.91 8.82
N GLU A 292 11.32 -8.04 8.69
CA GLU A 292 10.85 -8.54 7.39
C GLU A 292 9.88 -7.54 6.70
N TYR A 293 10.00 -7.46 5.36
CA TYR A 293 9.09 -6.67 4.54
C TYR A 293 7.72 -7.37 4.41
N ASP A 294 6.65 -6.63 4.71
CA ASP A 294 5.29 -7.06 4.46
C ASP A 294 4.39 -5.90 3.97
N GLN A 295 3.23 -6.23 3.42
CA GLN A 295 2.23 -5.27 2.98
C GLN A 295 0.82 -5.72 3.38
N LYS A 296 0.08 -4.81 4.02
CA LYS A 296 -1.32 -4.96 4.46
C LYS A 296 -2.13 -3.79 3.91
N PRO A 297 -2.60 -3.85 2.64
CA PRO A 297 -3.21 -2.71 1.94
C PRO A 297 -4.50 -2.12 2.56
N ASP A 298 -5.02 -2.73 3.63
CA ASP A 298 -6.15 -2.21 4.40
C ASP A 298 -5.78 -1.59 5.76
N VAL A 299 -4.47 -1.48 6.05
CA VAL A 299 -3.91 -0.90 7.27
C VAL A 299 -3.09 0.35 6.92
N PHE A 300 -3.65 1.52 7.19
CA PHE A 300 -2.94 2.81 7.14
C PHE A 300 -2.57 3.26 8.57
N ARG A 301 -1.46 4.01 8.70
CA ARG A 301 -0.99 4.64 9.95
C ARG A 301 -0.38 6.01 9.67
N GLY A 302 -0.36 6.87 10.69
CA GLY A 302 0.15 8.25 10.60
C GLY A 302 -0.83 9.22 9.96
N THR A 303 -0.39 10.47 9.79
CA THR A 303 -1.21 11.58 9.33
C THR A 303 -1.15 11.71 7.81
N VAL A 304 -2.28 11.57 7.12
CA VAL A 304 -2.43 11.50 5.64
C VAL A 304 -1.57 12.49 4.84
N ARG A 305 -1.47 13.75 5.29
CA ARG A 305 -0.68 14.79 4.63
C ARG A 305 0.82 14.49 4.65
N TYR A 306 1.34 14.05 5.79
CA TYR A 306 2.77 13.90 6.04
C TYR A 306 3.25 12.47 5.76
N ALA A 307 2.51 11.43 6.17
CA ALA A 307 2.88 10.01 6.05
C ALA A 307 3.39 9.60 4.65
N SER A 308 4.40 8.72 4.63
CA SER A 308 5.09 8.24 3.42
C SER A 308 4.16 7.53 2.42
N VAL A 309 4.56 7.49 1.15
CA VAL A 309 3.95 6.67 0.10
C VAL A 309 3.81 5.21 0.54
N HIS A 310 4.78 4.67 1.27
CA HIS A 310 4.77 3.27 1.70
C HIS A 310 3.81 3.03 2.87
N ALA A 311 3.69 3.97 3.82
CA ALA A 311 2.68 3.95 4.87
C ALA A 311 1.25 4.03 4.28
N HIS A 312 1.04 4.88 3.28
CA HIS A 312 -0.20 4.93 2.48
C HIS A 312 -0.53 3.61 1.78
N LEU A 313 0.48 2.87 1.34
CA LEU A 313 0.34 1.53 0.75
C LEU A 313 0.22 0.41 1.80
N GLY A 314 0.26 0.73 3.09
CA GLY A 314 0.19 -0.26 4.18
C GLY A 314 1.40 -1.20 4.24
N ARG A 315 2.57 -0.75 3.80
CA ARG A 315 3.84 -1.48 3.92
C ARG A 315 4.35 -1.43 5.37
N THR A 316 5.22 -2.37 5.75
CA THR A 316 6.01 -2.26 6.99
C THR A 316 6.78 -0.94 6.99
N GLY A 317 6.74 -0.19 8.09
CA GLY A 317 7.48 1.08 8.25
C GLY A 317 8.97 0.87 8.51
N SER A 318 9.78 1.82 8.07
CA SER A 318 11.25 1.76 8.07
C SER A 318 11.87 3.15 8.16
N ARG A 319 13.19 3.24 8.35
CA ARG A 319 13.91 4.51 8.60
C ARG A 319 13.68 5.59 7.54
N ARG A 320 13.47 5.19 6.28
CA ARG A 320 13.12 6.10 5.17
C ARG A 320 11.75 6.76 5.33
N ASP A 321 10.78 6.09 5.98
CA ASP A 321 9.40 6.57 6.06
C ASP A 321 9.27 7.81 6.95
N ASP A 322 10.04 7.87 8.03
CA ASP A 322 10.13 9.06 8.88
C ASP A 322 10.83 10.22 8.16
N LEU A 323 11.87 9.93 7.37
CA LEU A 323 12.60 10.95 6.61
C LEU A 323 11.79 11.48 5.41
N GLU A 324 11.02 10.63 4.73
CA GLU A 324 10.05 11.04 3.71
C GLU A 324 8.94 11.90 4.33
N SER A 325 8.44 11.51 5.51
CA SER A 325 7.43 12.27 6.26
C SER A 325 7.98 13.60 6.79
N LEU A 326 9.26 13.65 7.20
CA LEU A 326 9.97 14.90 7.52
C LEU A 326 10.12 15.78 6.28
N ALA A 327 10.48 15.23 5.12
CA ALA A 327 10.61 16.01 3.90
C ALA A 327 9.28 16.67 3.49
N TYR A 328 8.15 15.95 3.58
CA TYR A 328 6.82 16.54 3.41
C TYR A 328 6.46 17.57 4.50
N THR A 329 6.94 17.40 5.72
CA THR A 329 6.78 18.34 6.83
C THR A 329 7.52 19.66 6.57
N LEU A 330 8.78 19.60 6.14
CA LEU A 330 9.60 20.78 5.83
C LEU A 330 9.04 21.56 4.63
N ILE A 331 8.63 20.87 3.56
CA ILE A 331 8.00 21.51 2.38
C ILE A 331 6.64 22.16 2.74
N PHE A 332 5.94 21.64 3.75
CA PHE A 332 4.72 22.28 4.28
C PHE A 332 5.03 23.54 5.12
N LEU A 333 6.08 23.53 5.94
CA LEU A 333 6.47 24.72 6.72
C LEU A 333 7.00 25.87 5.83
N LEU A 334 7.64 25.53 4.70
CA LEU A 334 8.12 26.47 3.68
C LEU A 334 7.03 27.00 2.71
N ARG A 335 5.86 26.37 2.62
CA ARG A 335 4.85 26.70 1.58
C ARG A 335 3.43 26.50 2.07
N GLU A 336 2.54 27.45 1.77
CA GLU A 336 1.08 27.41 1.96
C GLU A 336 0.33 26.32 1.13
N ASN A 337 0.88 25.11 1.01
CA ASN A 337 0.27 23.97 0.34
C ASN A 337 -0.84 23.34 1.19
N LYS A 338 -1.94 24.09 1.37
CA LYS A 338 -3.19 23.65 2.00
C LYS A 338 -3.88 22.51 1.23
N GLY A 339 -3.50 22.28 -0.04
CA GLY A 339 -4.01 21.20 -0.88
C GLY A 339 -3.53 19.80 -0.46
N PHE A 340 -4.43 18.96 0.05
CA PHE A 340 -4.11 17.60 0.49
C PHE A 340 -3.52 16.71 -0.64
N VAL A 341 -2.29 16.23 -0.40
CA VAL A 341 -1.55 15.32 -1.28
C VAL A 341 -1.68 13.88 -0.77
N VAL A 342 -2.75 13.19 -1.21
CA VAL A 342 -2.97 11.75 -0.95
C VAL A 342 -2.00 10.90 -1.77
N CYS A 343 -1.70 9.66 -1.36
CA CYS A 343 -0.78 8.71 -2.01
C CYS A 343 -0.70 8.78 -3.55
N LYS A 344 -1.83 8.71 -4.25
CA LYS A 344 -1.89 8.72 -5.73
C LYS A 344 -1.36 10.02 -6.34
N LYS A 345 -1.44 11.15 -5.61
CA LYS A 345 -0.76 12.41 -5.95
C LYS A 345 0.73 12.37 -5.54
N LYS A 346 1.06 11.86 -4.34
CA LYS A 346 2.46 11.72 -3.87
C LYS A 346 3.33 10.90 -4.83
N MET A 347 2.77 9.84 -5.42
CA MET A 347 3.42 8.98 -6.44
C MET A 347 3.38 9.51 -7.88
N ALA A 348 2.80 10.70 -8.10
CA ALA A 348 2.63 11.30 -9.43
C ALA A 348 3.25 12.70 -9.53
N ILE A 349 3.51 13.37 -8.41
CA ILE A 349 4.32 14.58 -8.33
C ILE A 349 5.80 14.19 -8.30
N THR A 350 6.64 14.87 -9.07
CA THR A 350 8.10 14.68 -9.00
C THR A 350 8.71 15.58 -7.92
N SER A 351 9.97 15.34 -7.55
CA SER A 351 10.70 16.18 -6.60
C SER A 351 10.78 17.64 -7.07
N GLU A 352 10.97 17.88 -8.36
CA GLU A 352 10.99 19.21 -8.97
C GLU A 352 9.64 19.91 -8.87
N ALA A 353 8.53 19.19 -9.10
CA ALA A 353 7.19 19.76 -9.02
C ALA A 353 6.78 20.05 -7.56
N LEU A 354 7.14 19.16 -6.62
CA LEU A 354 6.89 19.34 -5.19
C LEU A 354 7.72 20.48 -4.60
N CYS A 355 9.00 20.53 -4.96
CA CYS A 355 9.97 21.52 -4.49
C CYS A 355 10.07 22.75 -5.41
N CYS A 356 9.08 22.95 -6.29
CA CYS A 356 9.04 24.12 -7.17
C CYS A 356 8.99 25.41 -6.32
N PHE A 357 9.94 26.32 -6.56
CA PHE A 357 10.22 27.51 -5.74
C PHE A 357 10.73 27.25 -4.31
N CYS A 358 11.21 26.04 -3.99
CA CYS A 358 11.97 25.79 -2.76
C CYS A 358 13.47 25.99 -2.99
N PRO A 359 14.25 26.30 -1.94
CA PRO A 359 15.71 26.29 -2.01
C PRO A 359 16.26 24.89 -2.32
N GLN A 360 17.43 24.84 -2.97
CA GLN A 360 18.02 23.63 -3.53
C GLN A 360 18.26 22.50 -2.49
N PRO A 361 18.67 22.76 -1.23
CA PRO A 361 18.80 21.74 -0.19
C PRO A 361 17.53 20.93 0.08
N PHE A 362 16.36 21.58 0.10
CA PHE A 362 15.08 20.89 0.34
C PHE A 362 14.71 19.98 -0.81
N LYS A 363 15.01 20.39 -2.06
CA LYS A 363 14.86 19.55 -3.24
C LYS A 363 15.80 18.34 -3.19
N GLN A 364 17.08 18.54 -2.86
CA GLN A 364 18.06 17.46 -2.73
C GLN A 364 17.70 16.48 -1.61
N PHE A 365 17.14 16.96 -0.49
CA PHE A 365 16.66 16.10 0.59
C PHE A 365 15.46 15.25 0.15
N VAL A 366 14.46 15.85 -0.52
CA VAL A 366 13.33 15.11 -1.10
C VAL A 366 13.79 14.06 -2.12
N GLU A 367 14.73 14.42 -3.00
CA GLU A 367 15.32 13.48 -3.97
C GLU A 367 16.08 12.33 -3.30
N TYR A 368 16.83 12.62 -2.22
CA TYR A 368 17.54 11.59 -1.47
C TYR A 368 16.58 10.60 -0.80
N VAL A 369 15.61 11.08 0.00
CA VAL A 369 14.73 10.20 0.78
C VAL A 369 13.82 9.36 -0.11
N ALA A 370 13.37 9.89 -1.25
CA ALA A 370 12.55 9.17 -2.23
C ALA A 370 13.29 8.02 -2.95
N ASN A 371 14.61 7.91 -2.80
CA ASN A 371 15.44 6.86 -3.40
C ASN A 371 15.89 5.77 -2.40
N LEU A 372 15.65 5.94 -1.09
CA LEU A 372 16.06 4.99 -0.06
C LEU A 372 15.31 3.64 -0.20
N LYS A 373 16.04 2.52 -0.07
CA LYS A 373 15.43 1.18 0.05
C LYS A 373 14.91 0.95 1.48
N PHE A 374 14.00 -0.02 1.63
CA PHE A 374 13.36 -0.38 2.91
C PHE A 374 14.35 -0.66 4.04
N ASP A 375 15.44 -1.36 3.74
CA ASP A 375 16.49 -1.79 4.68
C ASP A 375 17.74 -0.89 4.65
N GLU A 376 17.74 0.17 3.84
CA GLU A 376 18.89 1.08 3.72
C GLU A 376 19.15 1.83 5.02
N GLU A 377 20.43 2.05 5.35
CA GLU A 377 20.83 2.95 6.43
C GLU A 377 20.96 4.36 5.85
N PRO A 378 20.13 5.33 6.28
CA PRO A 378 20.24 6.70 5.79
C PRO A 378 21.58 7.31 6.20
N ASN A 379 22.18 8.10 5.31
CA ASN A 379 23.35 8.91 5.65
C ASN A 379 22.87 10.23 6.28
N TYR A 380 22.48 10.18 7.55
CA TYR A 380 21.95 11.33 8.31
C TYR A 380 22.91 12.53 8.28
N ALA A 381 24.22 12.30 8.35
CA ALA A 381 25.24 13.34 8.23
C ALA A 381 25.19 14.05 6.86
N LYS A 382 25.06 13.30 5.76
CA LYS A 382 24.84 13.90 4.42
C LYS A 382 23.49 14.62 4.31
N CYS A 383 22.45 14.14 5.00
CA CYS A 383 21.15 14.84 5.03
C CYS A 383 21.23 16.18 5.77
N ILE A 384 21.97 16.22 6.88
CA ILE A 384 22.26 17.45 7.64
C ILE A 384 23.05 18.43 6.78
N SER A 385 24.14 17.98 6.15
CA SER A 385 25.07 18.87 5.43
C SER A 385 24.50 19.48 4.15
N LEU A 386 23.31 19.08 3.70
CA LEU A 386 22.57 19.82 2.66
C LEU A 386 22.21 21.24 3.14
N PHE A 387 21.92 21.40 4.44
CA PHE A 387 21.35 22.62 5.00
C PHE A 387 22.39 23.59 5.59
N ASP A 388 23.67 23.21 5.65
CA ASP A 388 24.73 24.04 6.25
C ASP A 388 24.85 25.44 5.61
N GLY A 389 24.53 25.57 4.31
CA GLY A 389 24.52 26.85 3.59
C GLY A 389 23.28 27.73 3.80
N GLU A 390 22.22 27.20 4.43
CA GLU A 390 20.95 27.91 4.68
C GLU A 390 20.82 28.37 6.15
N ILE A 391 21.83 28.08 6.99
CA ILE A 391 21.81 28.30 8.44
C ILE A 391 22.88 29.34 8.82
N GLY A 392 22.50 30.33 9.64
CA GLY A 392 23.41 31.40 10.09
C GLY A 392 24.71 30.89 10.71
N THR A 393 25.83 31.52 10.35
CA THR A 393 27.18 31.10 10.77
C THR A 393 27.44 31.28 12.27
N ASN A 394 26.71 32.18 12.95
CA ASN A 394 26.76 32.38 14.39
C ASN A 394 25.67 31.53 15.10
N PRO A 395 26.04 30.51 15.91
CA PRO A 395 25.06 29.65 16.58
C PRO A 395 24.09 30.39 17.52
N ASP A 396 24.55 31.41 18.25
CA ASP A 396 23.73 32.11 19.25
C ASP A 396 22.58 32.90 18.60
N MET A 397 22.82 33.38 17.37
CA MET A 397 21.87 34.14 16.57
C MET A 397 20.85 33.26 15.83
N ARG A 398 21.07 31.94 15.73
CA ARG A 398 20.13 31.02 15.05
C ARG A 398 18.77 31.03 15.75
N PRO A 399 17.67 30.85 15.01
CA PRO A 399 16.33 30.77 15.60
C PRO A 399 16.16 29.52 16.48
N LEU A 400 16.95 28.46 16.25
CA LEU A 400 16.94 27.20 17.00
C LEU A 400 18.36 26.69 17.27
N ASN A 401 18.51 25.90 18.34
CA ASN A 401 19.73 25.16 18.62
C ASN A 401 19.87 23.99 17.61
N THR A 402 21.10 23.75 17.17
CA THR A 402 21.49 22.74 16.16
C THR A 402 22.76 21.96 16.58
N GLU A 403 23.18 22.08 17.84
CA GLU A 403 24.31 21.33 18.41
C GLU A 403 24.10 19.80 18.40
N GLY A 404 22.85 19.34 18.33
CA GLY A 404 22.51 17.93 18.22
C GLY A 404 23.25 17.27 17.06
N ALA A 405 23.16 17.92 15.89
CA ALA A 405 23.85 17.54 14.66
C ALA A 405 25.38 17.66 14.76
N GLN A 406 25.92 18.71 15.38
CA GLN A 406 27.38 18.88 15.54
C GLN A 406 28.00 17.70 16.33
N LYS A 407 27.29 17.20 17.34
CA LYS A 407 27.71 16.02 18.13
C LYS A 407 27.59 14.69 17.37
N VAL A 408 26.99 14.67 16.18
CA VAL A 408 27.05 13.56 15.22
C VAL A 408 28.36 13.61 14.43
N GLY A 409 28.66 14.77 13.82
CA GLY A 409 29.79 14.94 12.91
C GLY A 409 31.14 14.57 13.53
N HIS A 410 31.39 14.93 14.78
CA HIS A 410 32.68 14.66 15.45
C HIS A 410 32.96 13.18 15.79
N LYS A 411 32.04 12.24 15.57
CA LYS A 411 32.23 10.80 15.87
C LYS A 411 32.56 9.90 14.68
N ARG A 412 32.60 10.44 13.46
CA ARG A 412 33.28 9.82 12.31
C ARG A 412 34.24 10.88 11.75
N GLY A 413 35.47 10.49 11.44
CA GLY A 413 36.55 11.45 11.16
C GLY A 413 36.24 12.42 10.02
N HIS A 414 36.89 13.59 10.05
CA HIS A 414 36.83 14.61 9.00
C HIS A 414 37.26 14.02 7.65
N LEU A 415 36.28 13.55 6.87
CA LEU A 415 36.44 13.26 5.46
C LEU A 415 36.35 14.59 4.73
N THR A 416 37.49 15.03 4.19
CA THR A 416 37.53 16.08 3.18
C THR A 416 36.62 15.70 2.01
N MET A 417 35.97 16.70 1.40
CA MET A 417 35.26 16.49 0.14
C MET A 417 36.29 16.28 -0.98
N GLU A 418 36.72 15.03 -1.16
CA GLU A 418 37.19 14.57 -2.45
C GLU A 418 35.97 14.41 -3.37
N GLU A 419 36.03 15.01 -4.55
CA GLU A 419 34.97 14.92 -5.55
C GLU A 419 35.06 13.54 -6.22
N GLU A 420 34.30 12.55 -5.73
CA GLU A 420 34.14 11.22 -6.35
C GLU A 420 33.34 11.32 -7.68
N ASP A 421 33.89 12.02 -8.66
CA ASP A 421 33.30 12.25 -9.99
C ASP A 421 33.55 11.08 -10.97
N ASP A 422 33.34 9.84 -10.51
CA ASP A 422 33.33 8.65 -11.38
C ASP A 422 32.44 7.48 -10.87
N GLU A 423 31.21 7.79 -10.44
CA GLU A 423 30.17 6.76 -10.30
C GLU A 423 29.33 6.62 -11.59
N GLN A 424 29.40 5.42 -12.19
CA GLN A 424 28.52 5.00 -13.30
C GLN A 424 27.06 5.39 -13.03
N PRO A 425 26.32 5.93 -14.03
CA PRO A 425 25.10 6.69 -13.80
C PRO A 425 24.04 5.91 -13.02
N LYS A 426 24.00 6.17 -11.70
CA LYS A 426 22.94 5.72 -10.79
C LYS A 426 21.60 6.13 -11.39
N LYS A 427 20.67 5.17 -11.49
CA LYS A 427 19.44 5.29 -12.28
C LYS A 427 18.57 6.46 -11.80
N LYS A 428 18.72 7.62 -12.45
CA LYS A 428 17.92 8.83 -12.21
C LYS A 428 16.42 8.48 -12.24
N VAL A 429 15.67 8.93 -11.24
CA VAL A 429 14.23 8.62 -11.13
C VAL A 429 13.41 9.51 -12.06
N ARG A 430 13.28 9.04 -13.29
CA ARG A 430 12.14 9.21 -14.22
C ARG A 430 11.18 10.37 -13.93
N MET A 431 11.39 11.47 -14.65
CA MET A 431 10.31 12.41 -14.94
C MET A 431 9.24 11.78 -15.86
N GLY A 432 7.98 12.23 -15.73
CA GLY A 432 7.03 12.25 -16.84
C GLY A 432 5.70 11.50 -16.67
N MET A 433 4.93 11.41 -17.77
CA MET A 433 3.51 11.04 -17.72
C MET A 433 3.26 9.53 -17.48
N PRO A 434 2.06 9.12 -17.01
CA PRO A 434 1.77 7.71 -16.77
C PRO A 434 1.80 6.86 -18.05
N ALA A 435 2.60 5.80 -18.07
CA ALA A 435 2.53 4.77 -19.10
C ALA A 435 1.78 3.52 -18.62
N THR A 436 0.94 3.00 -19.51
CA THR A 436 0.36 1.67 -19.42
C THR A 436 1.17 0.71 -20.31
N GLN A 437 1.45 -0.49 -19.79
CA GLN A 437 2.31 -1.48 -20.44
C GLN A 437 1.78 -2.89 -20.21
N TRP A 438 2.18 -3.81 -21.08
CA TRP A 438 2.07 -5.24 -20.84
C TRP A 438 3.03 -5.64 -19.73
N ILE A 439 2.50 -6.36 -18.74
CA ILE A 439 3.26 -7.01 -17.67
C ILE A 439 3.18 -8.50 -17.96
N SER A 440 4.31 -9.13 -18.28
CA SER A 440 4.38 -10.57 -18.57
C SER A 440 5.30 -11.27 -17.57
N VAL A 441 4.78 -12.32 -16.95
CA VAL A 441 5.45 -13.16 -15.95
C VAL A 441 5.84 -14.47 -16.62
N TYR A 442 7.12 -14.83 -16.57
CA TYR A 442 7.66 -16.06 -17.13
C TYR A 442 8.17 -16.96 -16.01
N ASN A 443 7.80 -18.24 -16.05
CA ASN A 443 8.34 -19.25 -15.14
C ASN A 443 9.19 -20.24 -15.94
N ALA A 444 10.28 -20.73 -15.35
CA ALA A 444 10.97 -21.90 -15.89
C ALA A 444 10.06 -23.13 -15.80
N ARG A 445 10.03 -23.93 -16.87
CA ARG A 445 9.35 -25.24 -16.91
C ARG A 445 10.22 -26.25 -17.66
N ARG A 446 9.84 -27.54 -17.57
CA ARG A 446 10.34 -28.54 -18.54
C ARG A 446 9.90 -28.12 -19.95
N PRO A 447 10.68 -28.42 -21.01
CA PRO A 447 10.33 -28.05 -22.38
C PRO A 447 8.90 -28.47 -22.75
N MET A 448 8.11 -27.52 -23.24
CA MET A 448 6.71 -27.72 -23.62
C MET A 448 6.31 -26.90 -24.86
N LYS A 449 5.22 -27.32 -25.51
CA LYS A 449 4.52 -26.56 -26.53
C LYS A 449 3.67 -25.47 -25.84
N GLN A 450 3.97 -24.20 -26.12
CA GLN A 450 3.16 -23.03 -25.74
C GLN A 450 2.79 -22.29 -27.03
N ARG A 451 1.57 -21.76 -27.10
CA ARG A 451 1.08 -20.91 -28.20
C ARG A 451 0.53 -19.61 -27.60
N TYR A 452 0.75 -18.50 -28.30
CA TYR A 452 0.12 -17.22 -27.96
C TYR A 452 -0.61 -16.65 -29.17
N HIS A 453 -1.72 -15.97 -28.92
CA HIS A 453 -2.39 -15.07 -29.84
C HIS A 453 -2.61 -13.73 -29.14
N TYR A 454 -2.55 -12.62 -29.87
CA TYR A 454 -2.72 -11.27 -29.35
C TYR A 454 -3.38 -10.40 -30.42
N ASN A 455 -3.94 -9.26 -30.01
CA ASN A 455 -4.79 -8.41 -30.85
C ASN A 455 -5.99 -9.19 -31.44
N VAL A 456 -6.50 -10.19 -30.70
CA VAL A 456 -7.63 -11.03 -31.12
C VAL A 456 -8.92 -10.26 -30.85
N ALA A 457 -9.74 -10.10 -31.89
CA ALA A 457 -11.09 -9.54 -31.77
C ALA A 457 -12.10 -10.66 -31.54
N ASP A 458 -13.20 -10.35 -30.84
CA ASP A 458 -14.27 -11.25 -30.41
C ASP A 458 -14.66 -12.33 -31.43
N ALA A 459 -14.96 -11.94 -32.67
CA ALA A 459 -15.39 -12.85 -33.75
C ALA A 459 -14.33 -13.89 -34.20
N ARG A 460 -13.06 -13.74 -33.79
CA ARG A 460 -11.97 -14.70 -34.05
C ARG A 460 -11.53 -15.48 -32.81
N LEU A 461 -12.13 -15.20 -31.65
CA LEU A 461 -11.74 -15.81 -30.38
C LEU A 461 -11.90 -17.33 -30.39
N GLY A 462 -13.08 -17.83 -30.79
CA GLY A 462 -13.39 -19.27 -30.84
C GLY A 462 -12.44 -20.05 -31.74
N GLN A 463 -12.25 -19.58 -32.98
CA GLN A 463 -11.32 -20.18 -33.96
C GLN A 463 -9.90 -20.40 -33.41
N HIS A 464 -9.42 -19.51 -32.53
CA HIS A 464 -8.11 -19.63 -31.89
C HIS A 464 -8.09 -20.63 -30.73
N ILE A 465 -9.20 -20.76 -29.99
CA ILE A 465 -9.34 -21.68 -28.83
C ILE A 465 -9.63 -23.11 -29.32
N GLU A 466 -10.54 -23.29 -30.27
CA GLU A 466 -10.89 -24.56 -30.90
C GLU A 466 -9.65 -25.22 -31.51
N LYS A 467 -8.94 -24.49 -32.37
CA LYS A 467 -7.65 -24.91 -32.93
C LYS A 467 -6.53 -25.06 -31.89
N GLY A 468 -6.67 -24.46 -30.70
CA GLY A 468 -5.82 -24.73 -29.55
C GLY A 468 -6.07 -26.13 -29.00
N ASN A 469 -7.34 -26.43 -28.70
CA ASN A 469 -7.79 -27.71 -28.17
C ASN A 469 -7.48 -28.89 -29.11
N GLU A 470 -7.69 -28.73 -30.43
CA GLU A 470 -7.28 -29.70 -31.46
C GLU A 470 -5.77 -30.00 -31.42
N ASP A 471 -4.95 -28.97 -31.18
CA ASP A 471 -3.49 -29.06 -31.08
C ASP A 471 -2.99 -29.61 -29.73
N GLY A 472 -3.90 -29.98 -28.81
CA GLY A 472 -3.57 -30.38 -27.43
C GLY A 472 -3.09 -29.23 -26.54
N LEU A 473 -3.53 -28.00 -26.82
CA LEU A 473 -3.12 -26.77 -26.12
C LEU A 473 -4.32 -26.08 -25.46
N PHE A 474 -4.38 -26.16 -24.14
CA PHE A 474 -5.44 -25.55 -23.34
C PHE A 474 -5.07 -24.14 -22.87
N VAL A 475 -6.05 -23.23 -22.83
CA VAL A 475 -5.87 -21.84 -22.37
C VAL A 475 -5.43 -21.81 -20.91
N SER A 476 -4.25 -21.24 -20.66
CA SER A 476 -3.63 -21.15 -19.33
C SER A 476 -3.63 -19.73 -18.75
N SER A 477 -3.59 -18.69 -19.59
CA SER A 477 -3.72 -17.30 -19.19
C SER A 477 -4.41 -16.50 -20.29
N VAL A 478 -5.26 -15.56 -19.91
CA VAL A 478 -5.83 -14.54 -20.82
C VAL A 478 -5.58 -13.14 -20.26
N ALA A 479 -5.56 -12.15 -21.14
CA ALA A 479 -5.50 -10.73 -20.82
C ALA A 479 -6.21 -9.93 -21.92
N SER A 480 -6.47 -8.64 -21.68
CA SER A 480 -7.00 -7.71 -22.67
C SER A 480 -6.15 -6.46 -22.76
N TYR A 481 -6.12 -5.86 -23.95
CA TYR A 481 -5.70 -4.49 -24.19
C TYR A 481 -6.85 -3.76 -24.88
N GLN A 482 -7.38 -2.73 -24.22
CA GLN A 482 -8.62 -2.06 -24.64
C GLN A 482 -9.79 -3.05 -24.77
N ASN A 483 -10.13 -3.45 -26.00
CA ASN A 483 -11.16 -4.43 -26.33
C ASN A 483 -10.60 -5.57 -27.21
N LEU A 484 -9.29 -5.85 -27.11
CA LEU A 484 -8.60 -6.89 -27.88
C LEU A 484 -7.91 -7.89 -26.94
N TRP A 485 -8.16 -9.17 -27.17
CA TRP A 485 -7.71 -10.26 -26.31
C TRP A 485 -6.29 -10.71 -26.64
N ALA A 486 -5.57 -11.14 -25.60
CA ALA A 486 -4.38 -11.95 -25.69
C ALA A 486 -4.60 -13.28 -24.94
N ILE A 487 -4.31 -14.39 -25.62
CA ILE A 487 -4.57 -15.76 -25.18
C ILE A 487 -3.24 -16.51 -25.14
N ILE A 488 -2.94 -17.16 -24.02
CA ILE A 488 -1.81 -18.09 -23.86
C ILE A 488 -2.37 -19.50 -23.68
N MET A 489 -1.85 -20.47 -24.43
CA MET A 489 -2.28 -21.87 -24.41
C MET A 489 -1.09 -22.81 -24.24
N ASP A 490 -1.19 -23.77 -23.34
CA ASP A 490 -0.11 -24.65 -22.89
C ASP A 490 -0.46 -26.14 -22.98
N ALA A 491 0.55 -26.95 -23.31
CA ALA A 491 0.45 -28.42 -23.23
C ALA A 491 0.60 -28.98 -21.80
N SER A 492 0.97 -28.16 -20.79
CA SER A 492 1.27 -28.63 -19.42
C SER A 492 0.24 -28.23 -18.35
N THR A 493 -0.97 -27.83 -18.76
CA THR A 493 -2.05 -27.49 -17.81
C THR A 493 -2.56 -28.70 -17.01
N ASN A 494 -2.51 -29.90 -17.62
CA ASN A 494 -3.18 -31.13 -17.17
C ASN A 494 -4.72 -31.03 -17.15
N TYR A 495 -5.29 -30.04 -17.86
CA TYR A 495 -6.74 -29.95 -18.03
C TYR A 495 -7.23 -31.06 -18.97
N SER A 496 -8.45 -31.54 -18.74
CA SER A 496 -9.07 -32.62 -19.53
C SER A 496 -10.19 -32.13 -20.46
N ALA A 497 -10.78 -30.97 -20.17
CA ALA A 497 -11.73 -30.26 -21.02
C ALA A 497 -11.76 -28.78 -20.61
N GLN A 498 -12.12 -27.90 -21.55
CA GLN A 498 -12.34 -26.48 -21.30
C GLN A 498 -13.65 -25.99 -21.93
N VAL A 499 -14.24 -25.00 -21.27
CA VAL A 499 -15.37 -24.20 -21.76
C VAL A 499 -15.03 -22.72 -21.56
N TYR A 500 -15.62 -21.85 -22.38
CA TYR A 500 -15.44 -20.41 -22.24
C TYR A 500 -16.73 -19.65 -22.53
N GLU A 501 -16.89 -18.49 -21.89
CA GLU A 501 -17.89 -17.49 -22.25
C GLU A 501 -17.19 -16.17 -22.55
N LEU A 502 -17.56 -15.54 -23.66
CA LEU A 502 -17.33 -14.13 -23.92
C LEU A 502 -18.64 -13.39 -23.65
N SER A 503 -18.69 -12.65 -22.53
CA SER A 503 -19.92 -12.02 -22.04
C SER A 503 -19.80 -10.50 -22.04
N PRO A 504 -20.84 -9.73 -22.43
CA PRO A 504 -20.84 -8.27 -22.29
C PRO A 504 -20.88 -7.82 -20.81
N TYR A 505 -21.10 -8.73 -19.87
CA TYR A 505 -21.10 -8.48 -18.43
C TYR A 505 -19.84 -9.06 -17.78
N PHE A 506 -19.16 -8.27 -16.95
CA PHE A 506 -17.95 -8.68 -16.24
C PHE A 506 -18.24 -9.77 -15.19
N LEU A 507 -17.77 -11.00 -15.45
CA LEU A 507 -17.98 -12.21 -14.64
C LEU A 507 -19.46 -12.55 -14.40
N ARG A 508 -20.20 -12.75 -15.51
CA ARG A 508 -21.60 -13.20 -15.54
C ARG A 508 -21.83 -14.38 -14.58
N LYS A 509 -22.77 -14.20 -13.65
CA LYS A 509 -22.95 -15.10 -12.50
C LYS A 509 -23.62 -16.41 -12.90
N GLU A 510 -24.60 -16.36 -13.79
CA GLU A 510 -25.48 -17.47 -14.13
C GLU A 510 -24.69 -18.61 -14.78
N TRP A 511 -23.92 -18.28 -15.82
CA TRP A 511 -23.06 -19.22 -16.55
C TRP A 511 -21.95 -19.82 -15.67
N ILE A 512 -21.35 -19.02 -14.77
CA ILE A 512 -20.33 -19.50 -13.83
C ILE A 512 -20.92 -20.53 -12.84
N MET A 513 -22.14 -20.31 -12.33
CA MET A 513 -22.77 -21.25 -11.40
C MET A 513 -23.15 -22.57 -12.10
N GLU A 514 -23.78 -22.49 -13.28
CA GLU A 514 -24.08 -23.64 -14.15
C GLU A 514 -22.84 -24.50 -14.42
N HIS A 515 -21.70 -23.87 -14.68
CA HIS A 515 -20.46 -24.59 -14.99
C HIS A 515 -19.72 -25.12 -13.76
N TRP A 516 -19.88 -24.49 -12.59
CA TRP A 516 -19.44 -25.06 -11.30
C TRP A 516 -20.23 -26.34 -10.95
N GLU A 517 -21.56 -26.35 -11.14
CA GLU A 517 -22.38 -27.57 -10.95
C GLU A 517 -21.94 -28.69 -11.89
N ASN A 518 -21.59 -28.34 -13.13
CA ASN A 518 -20.99 -29.25 -14.11
C ASN A 518 -19.52 -29.63 -13.83
N ASN A 519 -18.95 -29.30 -12.66
CA ASN A 519 -17.58 -29.60 -12.23
C ASN A 519 -16.47 -28.99 -13.12
N TYR A 520 -16.75 -27.88 -13.81
CA TYR A 520 -15.70 -27.00 -14.34
C TYR A 520 -15.31 -25.96 -13.29
N TYR A 521 -14.05 -25.56 -13.26
CA TYR A 521 -13.56 -24.51 -12.35
C TYR A 521 -12.87 -23.40 -13.14
N ILE A 522 -13.06 -22.14 -12.75
CA ILE A 522 -12.45 -20.98 -13.40
C ILE A 522 -10.93 -21.12 -13.36
N SER A 523 -10.31 -21.17 -14.54
CA SER A 523 -8.87 -21.38 -14.74
C SER A 523 -8.16 -20.13 -15.26
N ALA A 524 -8.85 -19.29 -16.04
CA ALA A 524 -8.34 -18.01 -16.51
C ALA A 524 -9.49 -17.02 -16.73
N ILE A 525 -9.25 -15.74 -16.45
CA ILE A 525 -10.24 -14.65 -16.62
C ILE A 525 -9.53 -13.39 -17.12
N ALA A 526 -10.20 -12.65 -18.00
CA ALA A 526 -9.82 -11.29 -18.41
C ALA A 526 -11.08 -10.44 -18.62
N GLY A 527 -10.97 -9.13 -18.40
CA GLY A 527 -12.00 -8.16 -18.77
C GLY A 527 -11.46 -7.15 -19.77
N ALA A 528 -12.35 -6.57 -20.56
CA ALA A 528 -12.07 -5.48 -21.49
C ALA A 528 -12.53 -4.13 -20.91
N ASN A 529 -12.12 -3.03 -21.53
CA ASN A 529 -12.46 -1.67 -21.09
C ASN A 529 -13.94 -1.32 -21.32
N ASN A 530 -14.61 -1.98 -22.26
CA ASN A 530 -16.04 -1.80 -22.55
C ASN A 530 -17.00 -2.52 -21.57
N GLY A 531 -16.49 -3.20 -20.54
CA GLY A 531 -17.29 -3.96 -19.57
C GLY A 531 -17.39 -5.47 -19.85
N SER A 532 -16.97 -5.94 -21.04
CA SER A 532 -17.03 -7.36 -21.38
C SER A 532 -15.98 -8.18 -20.64
N SER A 533 -16.19 -9.49 -20.54
CA SER A 533 -15.22 -10.43 -19.98
C SER A 533 -15.14 -11.74 -20.75
N LEU A 534 -13.94 -12.29 -20.79
CA LEU A 534 -13.65 -13.65 -21.21
C LEU A 534 -13.39 -14.49 -19.95
N VAL A 535 -14.26 -15.46 -19.70
CA VAL A 535 -14.12 -16.45 -18.62
C VAL A 535 -13.81 -17.80 -19.23
N VAL A 536 -12.76 -18.47 -18.76
CA VAL A 536 -12.42 -19.84 -19.15
C VAL A 536 -12.49 -20.74 -17.91
N MET A 537 -13.23 -21.84 -18.01
CA MET A 537 -13.38 -22.84 -16.95
C MET A 537 -12.92 -24.21 -17.44
N SER A 538 -12.22 -24.95 -16.58
CA SER A 538 -11.51 -26.20 -16.92
C SER A 538 -11.91 -27.37 -16.03
N LYS A 539 -11.88 -28.59 -16.60
CA LYS A 539 -11.84 -29.86 -15.88
C LYS A 539 -10.41 -30.37 -15.76
N GLY A 540 -10.13 -31.23 -14.78
CA GLY A 540 -8.78 -31.71 -14.48
C GLY A 540 -7.93 -30.77 -13.61
N THR A 541 -8.51 -29.70 -13.08
CA THR A 541 -7.83 -28.84 -12.08
C THR A 541 -7.68 -29.56 -10.73
N SER A 542 -6.76 -29.12 -9.86
CA SER A 542 -6.70 -29.59 -8.46
C SER A 542 -7.66 -28.84 -7.51
N TYR A 543 -8.57 -28.03 -8.05
CA TYR A 543 -9.49 -27.23 -7.25
C TYR A 543 -10.68 -28.08 -6.78
N MET A 544 -11.09 -27.89 -5.53
CA MET A 544 -12.22 -28.61 -4.92
C MET A 544 -13.45 -27.70 -4.76
N GLN A 545 -13.22 -26.43 -4.45
CA GLN A 545 -14.27 -25.44 -4.20
C GLN A 545 -13.75 -24.07 -4.62
N GLN A 546 -14.60 -23.28 -5.29
CA GLN A 546 -14.27 -21.91 -5.69
C GLN A 546 -15.21 -20.87 -5.07
N SER A 547 -14.75 -19.63 -5.06
CA SER A 547 -15.53 -18.44 -4.70
C SER A 547 -14.89 -17.25 -5.42
N TYR A 548 -15.70 -16.41 -6.06
CA TYR A 548 -15.21 -15.18 -6.68
C TYR A 548 -15.90 -13.94 -6.09
N LYS A 549 -15.26 -12.78 -6.27
CA LYS A 549 -15.84 -11.48 -5.94
C LYS A 549 -15.53 -10.46 -7.03
N VAL A 550 -16.56 -9.72 -7.45
CA VAL A 550 -16.44 -8.46 -8.19
C VAL A 550 -16.50 -7.30 -7.19
N SER A 551 -15.72 -6.24 -7.43
CA SER A 551 -15.56 -5.11 -6.51
C SER A 551 -15.00 -3.89 -7.24
N ASP A 552 -15.52 -2.69 -6.99
CA ASP A 552 -14.99 -1.44 -7.60
C ASP A 552 -13.65 -0.97 -6.98
N SER A 553 -13.19 -1.65 -5.92
CA SER A 553 -11.87 -1.49 -5.31
C SER A 553 -11.26 -2.86 -4.96
N PHE A 554 -9.93 -2.94 -4.85
CA PHE A 554 -9.23 -4.21 -4.63
C PHE A 554 -9.67 -4.90 -3.31
N PRO A 555 -10.26 -6.10 -3.34
CA PRO A 555 -11.04 -6.63 -2.22
C PRO A 555 -10.23 -7.30 -1.09
N TYR A 556 -9.10 -6.71 -0.66
CA TYR A 556 -8.14 -7.33 0.28
C TYR A 556 -8.77 -7.87 1.57
N LYS A 557 -9.71 -7.15 2.19
CA LYS A 557 -10.43 -7.62 3.40
C LYS A 557 -11.18 -8.94 3.20
N TRP A 558 -11.73 -9.17 2.00
CA TRP A 558 -12.39 -10.42 1.64
C TRP A 558 -11.37 -11.52 1.33
N ILE A 559 -10.26 -11.19 0.66
CA ILE A 559 -9.15 -12.11 0.39
C ILE A 559 -8.54 -12.61 1.72
N ASN A 560 -8.27 -11.71 2.66
CA ASN A 560 -7.73 -12.03 3.99
C ASN A 560 -8.68 -12.94 4.80
N LYS A 561 -10.00 -12.69 4.75
CA LYS A 561 -10.98 -13.63 5.31
C LYS A 561 -10.91 -15.00 4.62
N LYS A 562 -10.85 -15.03 3.29
CA LYS A 562 -10.81 -16.28 2.50
C LYS A 562 -9.53 -17.10 2.67
N TRP A 563 -8.38 -16.46 2.91
CA TRP A 563 -7.14 -17.14 3.31
C TRP A 563 -7.31 -17.92 4.63
N LYS A 564 -8.00 -17.33 5.62
CA LYS A 564 -8.33 -18.01 6.90
C LYS A 564 -9.30 -19.19 6.72
N GLU A 565 -10.15 -19.13 5.69
CA GLU A 565 -11.02 -20.25 5.26
C GLU A 565 -10.28 -21.31 4.40
N GLY A 566 -8.98 -21.14 4.13
CA GLY A 566 -8.16 -22.06 3.33
C GLY A 566 -8.34 -21.96 1.81
N PHE A 567 -8.98 -20.90 1.32
CA PHE A 567 -9.00 -20.56 -0.11
C PHE A 567 -7.78 -19.70 -0.45
N TYR A 568 -7.24 -19.84 -1.66
CA TYR A 568 -6.14 -19.02 -2.17
C TYR A 568 -6.55 -18.41 -3.52
N VAL A 569 -6.11 -17.18 -3.82
CA VAL A 569 -6.34 -16.56 -5.13
C VAL A 569 -5.66 -17.38 -6.21
N THR A 570 -6.41 -17.74 -7.25
CA THR A 570 -5.95 -18.54 -8.41
C THR A 570 -6.07 -17.81 -9.74
N ALA A 571 -6.96 -16.82 -9.84
CA ALA A 571 -7.04 -15.94 -10.99
C ALA A 571 -7.54 -14.55 -10.57
N MET A 572 -7.12 -13.52 -11.30
CA MET A 572 -7.59 -12.15 -11.15
C MET A 572 -7.77 -11.53 -12.53
N ALA A 573 -8.75 -10.64 -12.65
CA ALA A 573 -9.00 -9.83 -13.84
C ALA A 573 -9.48 -8.44 -13.43
N THR A 574 -9.49 -7.52 -14.40
CA THR A 574 -10.01 -6.17 -14.27
C THR A 574 -10.88 -5.83 -15.49
N SER A 575 -11.84 -4.93 -15.32
CA SER A 575 -12.61 -4.31 -16.40
C SER A 575 -12.91 -2.87 -16.02
N GLY A 576 -12.30 -1.91 -16.74
CA GLY A 576 -12.25 -0.52 -16.30
C GLY A 576 -11.61 -0.39 -14.91
N SER A 577 -12.38 0.09 -13.93
CA SER A 577 -12.01 0.15 -12.51
C SER A 577 -12.36 -1.11 -11.70
N LYS A 578 -13.20 -2.01 -12.22
CA LYS A 578 -13.70 -3.17 -11.47
C LYS A 578 -12.66 -4.27 -11.40
N TRP A 579 -12.50 -4.83 -10.20
CA TRP A 579 -11.67 -5.98 -9.88
C TRP A 579 -12.53 -7.24 -9.82
N GLY A 580 -12.09 -8.30 -10.49
CA GLY A 580 -12.61 -9.66 -10.36
C GLY A 580 -11.54 -10.57 -9.76
N VAL A 581 -11.79 -11.13 -8.58
CA VAL A 581 -10.83 -12.01 -7.89
C VAL A 581 -11.47 -13.38 -7.66
N VAL A 582 -10.80 -14.44 -8.12
CA VAL A 582 -11.23 -15.84 -7.97
C VAL A 582 -10.30 -16.55 -6.99
N MET A 583 -10.89 -17.19 -5.99
CA MET A 583 -10.17 -17.97 -4.98
C MET A 583 -10.62 -19.43 -4.96
N SER A 584 -9.67 -20.35 -4.85
CA SER A 584 -9.89 -21.80 -4.89
C SER A 584 -9.32 -22.49 -3.64
N ARG A 585 -10.07 -23.45 -3.09
CA ARG A 585 -9.53 -24.52 -2.23
C ARG A 585 -8.91 -25.61 -3.11
N GLY A 586 -7.80 -26.21 -2.66
CA GLY A 586 -7.06 -27.21 -3.44
C GLY A 586 -5.98 -26.65 -4.38
N ALA A 587 -5.78 -25.34 -4.41
CA ALA A 587 -4.83 -24.63 -5.27
C ALA A 587 -3.32 -24.95 -5.08
N GLY A 588 -2.97 -25.88 -4.18
CA GLY A 588 -1.58 -26.33 -4.00
C GLY A 588 -0.63 -25.34 -3.31
N PHE A 589 -1.10 -24.18 -2.84
CA PHE A 589 -0.27 -23.19 -2.12
C PHE A 589 -0.26 -23.41 -0.60
N ALA A 590 0.84 -23.01 0.04
CA ALA A 590 1.04 -23.04 1.49
C ALA A 590 0.81 -21.64 2.10
N LYS A 591 1.56 -20.65 1.62
CA LYS A 591 1.43 -19.22 1.96
C LYS A 591 1.10 -18.42 0.70
N GLN A 592 0.42 -17.28 0.87
CA GLN A 592 0.13 -16.34 -0.22
C GLN A 592 0.06 -14.91 0.35
N VAL A 593 0.52 -13.94 -0.44
CA VAL A 593 0.55 -12.51 -0.15
C VAL A 593 0.09 -11.70 -1.36
N VAL A 594 -0.16 -10.40 -1.17
CA VAL A 594 -0.46 -9.43 -2.22
C VAL A 594 0.55 -8.30 -2.15
N GLU A 595 1.12 -7.92 -3.29
CA GLU A 595 1.73 -6.61 -3.49
C GLU A 595 0.75 -5.76 -4.31
N LEU A 596 0.30 -4.63 -3.75
CA LEU A 596 -0.62 -3.68 -4.39
C LEU A 596 0.05 -2.30 -4.48
N ASP A 597 0.07 -1.69 -5.65
CA ASP A 597 0.79 -0.42 -5.89
C ASP A 597 0.10 0.38 -7.02
N PHE A 598 0.36 1.69 -7.10
CA PHE A 598 -0.09 2.55 -8.22
C PHE A 598 0.87 2.51 -9.43
N LEU A 599 2.02 1.85 -9.26
CA LEU A 599 3.04 1.53 -10.26
C LEU A 599 3.40 0.03 -10.16
N TYR A 600 4.53 -0.38 -10.75
CA TYR A 600 5.05 -1.75 -10.62
C TYR A 600 5.89 -1.93 -9.33
N PRO A 601 5.49 -2.77 -8.35
CA PRO A 601 6.13 -2.89 -7.04
C PRO A 601 7.42 -3.74 -7.07
N SER A 602 8.47 -3.21 -7.70
CA SER A 602 9.70 -3.97 -7.95
C SER A 602 10.45 -4.38 -6.67
N GLU A 603 10.49 -3.52 -5.65
CA GLU A 603 11.13 -3.84 -4.36
C GLU A 603 10.39 -4.99 -3.65
N GLY A 604 9.07 -4.86 -3.51
CA GLY A 604 8.24 -5.89 -2.88
C GLY A 604 8.36 -7.24 -3.58
N ILE A 605 8.19 -7.28 -4.91
CA ILE A 605 8.32 -8.51 -5.70
C ILE A 605 9.67 -9.20 -5.48
N HIS A 606 10.78 -8.44 -5.47
CA HIS A 606 12.12 -9.01 -5.25
C HIS A 606 12.27 -9.56 -3.83
N ARG A 607 11.92 -8.79 -2.78
CA ARG A 607 12.00 -9.27 -1.39
C ARG A 607 11.16 -10.53 -1.16
N ARG A 608 9.96 -10.60 -1.75
CA ARG A 608 9.12 -11.81 -1.70
C ARG A 608 9.72 -12.98 -2.50
N TRP A 609 10.43 -12.74 -3.60
CA TRP A 609 11.18 -13.77 -4.33
C TRP A 609 12.32 -14.36 -3.49
N ASP A 610 13.06 -13.53 -2.77
CA ASP A 610 14.12 -13.95 -1.85
C ASP A 610 13.53 -14.79 -0.69
N SER A 611 12.34 -14.41 -0.19
CA SER A 611 11.54 -15.21 0.76
C SER A 611 10.83 -16.44 0.14
N GLY A 612 11.13 -16.83 -1.10
CA GLY A 612 10.62 -18.05 -1.74
C GLY A 612 9.19 -18.00 -2.26
N TYR A 613 8.51 -16.85 -2.27
CA TYR A 613 7.23 -16.68 -2.97
C TYR A 613 7.46 -16.50 -4.47
N ARG A 614 6.47 -16.83 -5.31
CA ARG A 614 6.47 -16.54 -6.75
C ARG A 614 5.12 -15.97 -7.17
N ILE A 615 5.12 -15.04 -8.14
CA ILE A 615 3.89 -14.45 -8.70
C ILE A 615 3.05 -15.57 -9.33
N THR A 616 1.78 -15.67 -8.94
CA THR A 616 0.83 -16.68 -9.43
C THR A 616 -0.44 -16.10 -10.06
N ALA A 617 -0.77 -14.83 -9.79
CA ALA A 617 -1.80 -14.10 -10.53
C ALA A 617 -1.47 -12.60 -10.59
N THR A 618 -1.76 -11.96 -11.71
CA THR A 618 -1.56 -10.51 -11.92
C THR A 618 -2.80 -9.89 -12.55
N ALA A 619 -3.24 -8.75 -12.01
CA ALA A 619 -4.26 -7.91 -12.65
C ALA A 619 -3.96 -6.43 -12.38
N ALA A 620 -4.37 -5.56 -13.29
CA ALA A 620 -4.13 -4.13 -13.17
C ALA A 620 -5.28 -3.32 -13.79
N THR A 621 -5.62 -2.20 -13.16
CA THR A 621 -6.46 -1.16 -13.75
C THR A 621 -5.57 -0.15 -14.48
N TRP A 622 -6.18 0.94 -14.97
CA TRP A 622 -5.48 2.15 -15.40
C TRP A 622 -4.68 2.88 -14.29
N ASP A 623 -4.82 2.48 -13.02
CA ASP A 623 -4.28 3.25 -11.89
C ASP A 623 -3.70 2.44 -10.72
N GLN A 624 -3.92 1.13 -10.66
CA GLN A 624 -3.35 0.21 -9.67
C GLN A 624 -2.96 -1.12 -10.32
N ALA A 625 -1.86 -1.72 -9.85
CA ALA A 625 -1.45 -3.07 -10.22
C ALA A 625 -1.38 -3.96 -8.97
N ALA A 626 -1.98 -5.15 -9.06
CA ALA A 626 -2.03 -6.13 -7.99
C ALA A 626 -1.33 -7.43 -8.42
N PHE A 627 -0.37 -7.86 -7.60
CA PHE A 627 0.40 -9.08 -7.78
C PHE A 627 0.11 -10.00 -6.60
N VAL A 628 -0.45 -11.17 -6.88
CA VAL A 628 -0.53 -12.26 -5.90
C VAL A 628 0.73 -13.10 -6.02
N LEU A 629 1.45 -13.25 -4.91
CA LEU A 629 2.61 -14.14 -4.83
C LEU A 629 2.34 -15.27 -3.82
N SER A 630 2.71 -16.50 -4.20
CA SER A 630 2.42 -17.71 -3.44
C SER A 630 3.66 -18.57 -3.25
N VAL A 631 3.71 -19.29 -2.12
CA VAL A 631 4.66 -20.40 -1.89
C VAL A 631 3.92 -21.72 -2.18
N PRO A 632 4.36 -22.58 -3.11
CA PRO A 632 3.71 -23.86 -3.38
C PRO A 632 4.02 -24.89 -2.28
N LYS A 633 3.06 -25.78 -1.97
CA LYS A 633 3.20 -26.89 -0.99
C LYS A 633 4.22 -27.94 -1.43
N ARG A 634 4.49 -28.04 -2.74
CA ARG A 634 5.55 -28.86 -3.34
C ARG A 634 6.52 -27.89 -4.02
N LYS A 635 7.80 -27.90 -3.62
CA LYS A 635 8.82 -27.12 -4.32
C LYS A 635 8.95 -27.60 -5.77
N PRO A 636 8.96 -26.70 -6.77
CA PRO A 636 9.24 -27.08 -8.15
C PRO A 636 10.74 -27.41 -8.31
N THR A 637 11.10 -28.16 -9.35
CA THR A 637 12.52 -28.47 -9.65
C THR A 637 13.32 -27.27 -10.13
N ASP A 638 12.65 -26.21 -10.58
CA ASP A 638 13.24 -24.92 -10.91
C ASP A 638 12.32 -23.83 -10.35
N GLU A 639 12.89 -22.91 -9.57
CA GLU A 639 12.18 -21.78 -8.96
C GLU A 639 12.45 -20.46 -9.72
N THR A 640 13.05 -20.51 -10.92
CA THR A 640 13.34 -19.31 -11.73
C THR A 640 12.05 -18.68 -12.26
N GLN A 641 11.86 -17.40 -11.94
CA GLN A 641 10.79 -16.55 -12.45
C GLN A 641 11.38 -15.23 -12.94
N GLU A 642 10.90 -14.73 -14.07
CA GLU A 642 11.30 -13.44 -14.64
C GLU A 642 10.06 -12.60 -14.99
N THR A 643 10.19 -11.28 -14.92
CA THR A 643 9.11 -10.33 -15.22
C THR A 643 9.55 -9.30 -16.26
N LEU A 644 8.76 -9.12 -17.31
CA LEU A 644 9.03 -8.17 -18.39
C LEU A 644 7.89 -7.16 -18.52
N ARG A 645 8.27 -5.88 -18.66
CA ARG A 645 7.37 -4.76 -18.95
C ARG A 645 7.65 -4.22 -20.35
N THR A 646 6.63 -4.16 -21.22
CA THR A 646 6.75 -3.63 -22.59
C THR A 646 5.51 -2.85 -23.01
N SER A 647 5.69 -1.71 -23.68
CA SER A 647 4.55 -0.89 -24.14
C SER A 647 3.71 -1.60 -25.22
N ALA A 648 4.35 -2.40 -26.09
CA ALA A 648 3.71 -3.32 -27.03
C ALA A 648 3.74 -4.77 -26.53
N PHE A 649 2.98 -5.67 -27.17
CA PHE A 649 2.96 -7.09 -26.82
C PHE A 649 4.36 -7.74 -27.03
N PRO A 650 4.90 -8.53 -26.07
CA PRO A 650 6.31 -8.93 -26.04
C PRO A 650 6.73 -10.05 -27.02
N GLY A 651 6.11 -10.16 -28.20
CA GLY A 651 6.19 -11.33 -29.08
C GLY A 651 7.59 -11.77 -29.55
N THR A 652 8.57 -10.84 -29.63
CA THR A 652 9.99 -11.18 -29.86
C THR A 652 10.60 -11.86 -28.64
N HIS A 653 10.52 -11.19 -27.49
CA HIS A 653 11.01 -11.67 -26.21
C HIS A 653 10.43 -13.05 -25.85
N VAL A 654 9.14 -13.31 -26.11
CA VAL A 654 8.51 -14.62 -25.85
C VAL A 654 9.29 -15.77 -26.51
N LYS A 655 9.75 -15.59 -27.76
CA LYS A 655 10.56 -16.60 -28.47
C LYS A 655 11.96 -16.75 -27.84
N GLU A 656 12.58 -15.65 -27.41
CA GLU A 656 13.85 -15.70 -26.66
C GLU A 656 13.74 -16.35 -25.27
N LYS A 657 12.57 -16.23 -24.62
CA LYS A 657 12.28 -16.88 -23.34
C LYS A 657 12.05 -18.38 -23.53
N TRP A 658 11.31 -18.78 -24.56
CA TRP A 658 11.14 -20.21 -24.92
C TRP A 658 12.49 -20.90 -25.19
N ALA A 659 13.42 -20.23 -25.88
CA ALA A 659 14.80 -20.73 -26.09
C ALA A 659 15.62 -20.89 -24.79
N LYS A 660 15.10 -20.43 -23.65
CA LYS A 660 15.68 -20.53 -22.31
C LYS A 660 14.79 -21.36 -21.36
N ASN A 661 13.79 -22.09 -21.90
CA ASN A 661 12.75 -22.82 -21.17
C ASN A 661 11.90 -21.96 -20.21
N LEU A 662 11.84 -20.65 -20.45
CA LEU A 662 11.00 -19.68 -19.74
C LEU A 662 9.70 -19.47 -20.52
N TYR A 663 8.57 -19.75 -19.89
CA TYR A 663 7.25 -19.73 -20.51
C TYR A 663 6.32 -18.76 -19.79
N ILE A 664 5.42 -18.08 -20.52
CA ILE A 664 4.45 -17.17 -19.89
C ILE A 664 3.59 -17.99 -18.91
N ALA A 665 3.46 -17.50 -17.68
CA ALA A 665 2.67 -18.10 -16.61
C ALA A 665 1.52 -17.19 -16.14
N SER A 666 1.66 -15.88 -16.29
CA SER A 666 0.59 -14.90 -16.07
C SER A 666 0.89 -13.61 -16.83
N MET A 667 -0.14 -12.85 -17.17
CA MET A 667 -0.01 -11.61 -17.95
C MET A 667 -1.17 -10.66 -17.66
N CYS A 668 -0.90 -9.36 -17.63
CA CYS A 668 -1.93 -8.32 -17.63
C CYS A 668 -1.44 -7.07 -18.38
N TYR A 669 -2.34 -6.10 -18.58
CA TYR A 669 -2.02 -4.78 -19.12
C TYR A 669 -2.53 -3.72 -18.14
N GLY A 670 -1.72 -2.70 -17.85
CA GLY A 670 -2.10 -1.64 -16.92
C GLY A 670 -0.94 -0.68 -16.61
N ARG A 671 -1.12 0.20 -15.64
CA ARG A 671 -0.12 1.22 -15.28
C ARG A 671 1.12 0.59 -14.63
N THR A 672 2.31 0.94 -15.11
CA THR A 672 3.58 0.32 -14.66
C THR A 672 4.66 1.32 -14.27
N THR A 673 4.68 2.50 -14.89
CA THR A 673 5.75 3.50 -14.76
C THR A 673 5.24 4.92 -14.98
N LEU A 674 5.95 5.90 -14.42
CA LEU A 674 6.07 7.23 -15.04
C LEU A 674 7.04 7.09 -16.23
N ALA A 675 6.71 7.70 -17.36
CA ALA A 675 7.40 7.54 -18.63
C ALA A 675 8.21 8.78 -18.99
N GLU A 676 9.45 8.54 -19.43
CA GLU A 676 10.43 9.56 -19.76
C GLU A 676 9.87 10.60 -20.75
N ILE A 677 9.89 11.88 -20.34
CA ILE A 677 9.75 13.02 -21.25
C ILE A 677 11.14 13.32 -21.79
N SER A 678 11.36 13.05 -23.08
CA SER A 678 12.40 13.74 -23.84
C SER A 678 11.94 15.18 -24.07
N LEU A 679 12.76 16.14 -23.66
CA LEU A 679 12.72 17.54 -24.13
C LEU A 679 13.63 17.68 -25.35
#